data_AF-E6XK88-F1
#
_entry.id   AF-E6XK88-F1
#
_cell.length_a   1.000
_cell.length_b   1.000
_cell.length_c   1.000
_cell.angle_alpha   90.00
_cell.angle_beta   90.00
_cell.angle_gamma   90.00
#
_symmetry.space_group_name_H-M   'P 1'
#
loop_
_entity.id
_entity.type
_entity.pdbx_description
1 polymer ?
#
loop_
_entity_poly.entity_id
_entity_poly.type
_entity_poly.pdbx_seq_one_letter_code
_entity_poly.pdbx_strand_id
1 'polypeptide(L)'
;MKIDSDISDAVQLVTGYKGLCRIVCPKILEKDFRIVTLYSLKQLIQEMPNELWKRYEIIEHRAYHPRYKIDPKLASIHRKSAAVEYLKQQKILTECGFSAAINTIAKPTLSDTEALRYRRYQALVIVSCLQLYIIGGHNSAIDNALREIRLIATDKNHMLLLSVLPNIDDNQDLGVLIDTLRDLRTSHFLASIDRGLGFLCVAIYDAYRFAKGITRYRKSTKLPAQGHYVNITPIEKVDETSIVVEELILYSLSEEELPSDETQTPQKHRTLRVSDTNLPHKSLYLRAELNKRFTEQLAVRQLSLPCSFEQATDWDIEHLVKNAFDDHSPAALWLLLGLVCGGIPGAGDAHRNLKVVKDWPCLVLEHSVPSSRLDNSLQTLLSSTHTRIVLPLPAIIKGLEFNVIPPSEDDLSEHLKSINDKYKTRLTLGRVTRYLEHWFVNNGIDAMFVALLRGHDYKKRPSLAYCNFPLIEVANVHRKYINHLFDLAGVPFEITSLRRISTQVGSSLLLPEHVLHNLFNKILSPEAVVKNGIPIENIFEFHNHYVCYVWALLSFVVGHRDVSAPLGTLADVNISNRTWWISDKENRNGLTARTLVIPPTAVKQVELYIFHINALWQRSILIHPALAKRCETTLDGTGNLLFFIFRDESGALIPKDISPRDLKKHLGKRMPFQRNWARHHLRSILHSSGLPPSVIDGWMGHEEIGEEIFGHHSGLSIRALEQVADVIEQHLNHHKIEALTGWQTR
;
A
#
# COMPACT_ATOMS: atom_id res chain seq x y z
N MET A 1 18.35 -45.76 0.25
CA MET A 1 19.66 -45.33 0.78
C MET A 1 20.85 -45.76 -0.07
N LYS A 2 21.08 -47.06 -0.35
CA LYS A 2 22.22 -47.52 -1.17
C LYS A 2 22.31 -46.88 -2.57
N ILE A 3 21.18 -46.73 -3.27
CA ILE A 3 21.20 -46.17 -4.63
C ILE A 3 21.44 -44.65 -4.65
N ASP A 4 21.05 -43.92 -3.60
CA ASP A 4 21.37 -42.49 -3.49
C ASP A 4 22.84 -42.26 -3.12
N SER A 5 23.48 -43.19 -2.38
CA SER A 5 24.94 -43.18 -2.21
C SER A 5 25.64 -43.52 -3.53
N ASP A 6 25.17 -44.52 -4.26
CA ASP A 6 25.76 -44.91 -5.55
C ASP A 6 25.65 -43.80 -6.61
N ILE A 7 24.50 -43.10 -6.68
CA ILE A 7 24.31 -41.92 -7.54
C ILE A 7 25.21 -40.77 -7.06
N SER A 8 25.22 -40.47 -5.76
CA SER A 8 26.06 -39.40 -5.19
C SER A 8 27.55 -39.63 -5.48
N ASP A 9 28.02 -40.86 -5.31
CA ASP A 9 29.41 -41.26 -5.54
C ASP A 9 29.72 -41.23 -7.03
N ALA A 10 28.79 -41.66 -7.89
CA ALA A 10 28.91 -41.58 -9.35
C ALA A 10 28.89 -40.14 -9.89
N VAL A 11 28.21 -39.17 -9.26
CA VAL A 11 28.33 -37.76 -9.68
C VAL A 11 29.60 -37.13 -9.11
N GLN A 12 29.97 -37.44 -7.87
CA GLN A 12 31.20 -36.98 -7.24
C GLN A 12 32.44 -37.43 -7.99
N LEU A 13 32.42 -38.61 -8.59
CA LEU A 13 33.54 -39.09 -9.39
C LEU A 13 33.64 -38.36 -10.77
N VAL A 14 32.54 -37.78 -11.32
CA VAL A 14 32.49 -37.12 -12.66
C VAL A 14 32.80 -35.64 -12.48
N THR A 15 32.15 -35.05 -11.48
CA THR A 15 32.21 -33.61 -11.19
C THR A 15 33.26 -33.28 -10.14
N GLY A 16 33.69 -34.27 -9.35
CA GLY A 16 34.74 -34.09 -8.36
C GLY A 16 34.34 -33.43 -7.04
N TYR A 17 33.06 -33.11 -6.83
CA TYR A 17 32.63 -32.30 -5.69
C TYR A 17 31.21 -32.69 -5.21
N LYS A 18 31.05 -32.91 -3.90
CA LYS A 18 29.74 -33.25 -3.28
C LYS A 18 28.68 -32.18 -3.55
N GLY A 19 29.10 -30.92 -3.68
CA GLY A 19 28.23 -29.79 -4.03
C GLY A 19 27.74 -29.83 -5.49
N LEU A 20 28.55 -30.32 -6.44
CA LEU A 20 28.17 -30.40 -7.85
C LEU A 20 27.17 -31.53 -8.11
N CYS A 21 27.27 -32.64 -7.37
CA CYS A 21 26.25 -33.68 -7.38
C CYS A 21 24.85 -33.13 -7.09
N ARG A 22 24.75 -32.25 -6.09
CA ARG A 22 23.47 -31.71 -5.64
C ARG A 22 22.88 -30.70 -6.63
N ILE A 23 23.70 -30.02 -7.43
CA ILE A 23 23.23 -29.03 -8.41
C ILE A 23 22.92 -29.66 -9.77
N VAL A 24 23.68 -30.67 -10.19
CA VAL A 24 23.46 -31.40 -11.46
C VAL A 24 22.31 -32.40 -11.35
N CYS A 25 22.17 -33.05 -10.19
CA CYS A 25 21.13 -34.04 -9.91
C CYS A 25 20.47 -33.75 -8.55
N PRO A 26 19.68 -32.66 -8.45
CA PRO A 26 19.05 -32.28 -7.19
C PRO A 26 18.03 -33.34 -6.74
N LYS A 27 17.77 -33.42 -5.43
CA LYS A 27 16.84 -34.41 -4.86
C LYS A 27 15.40 -34.29 -5.39
N ILE A 28 15.02 -33.11 -5.86
CA ILE A 28 13.73 -32.84 -6.49
C ILE A 28 13.57 -33.56 -7.84
N LEU A 29 14.68 -33.94 -8.48
CA LEU A 29 14.65 -34.73 -9.71
C LEU A 29 14.42 -36.21 -9.38
N GLU A 30 13.46 -36.83 -10.06
CA GLU A 30 13.15 -38.24 -9.90
C GLU A 30 14.40 -39.11 -10.13
N LYS A 31 14.46 -40.21 -9.38
CA LYS A 31 15.63 -41.09 -9.32
C LYS A 31 16.08 -41.59 -10.69
N ASP A 32 15.14 -41.97 -11.54
CA ASP A 32 15.44 -42.49 -12.89
C ASP A 32 16.02 -41.38 -13.80
N PHE A 33 15.50 -40.15 -13.69
CA PHE A 33 16.03 -39.01 -14.44
C PHE A 33 17.37 -38.50 -13.92
N ARG A 34 17.69 -38.67 -12.63
CA ARG A 34 19.04 -38.42 -12.10
C ARG A 34 20.07 -39.32 -12.76
N ILE A 35 19.74 -40.61 -12.94
CA ILE A 35 20.61 -41.58 -13.62
C ILE A 35 20.79 -41.19 -15.10
N VAL A 36 19.71 -40.89 -15.81
CA VAL A 36 19.76 -40.45 -17.22
C VAL A 36 20.61 -39.18 -17.37
N THR A 37 20.45 -38.20 -16.48
CA THR A 37 21.22 -36.94 -16.50
C THR A 37 22.72 -37.19 -16.38
N LEU A 38 23.15 -38.15 -15.56
CA LEU A 38 24.57 -38.43 -15.34
C LEU A 38 25.24 -39.07 -16.55
N TYR A 39 24.58 -40.06 -17.14
CA TYR A 39 25.09 -40.67 -18.36
C TYR A 39 25.12 -39.68 -19.51
N SER A 40 24.10 -38.82 -19.59
CA SER A 40 24.01 -37.75 -20.58
C SER A 40 25.13 -36.73 -20.43
N LEU A 41 25.45 -36.34 -19.20
CA LEU A 41 26.57 -35.45 -18.91
C LEU A 41 27.90 -36.06 -19.35
N LYS A 42 28.13 -37.34 -19.06
CA LYS A 42 29.37 -38.02 -19.47
C LYS A 42 29.52 -38.06 -20.98
N GLN A 43 28.47 -38.46 -21.71
CA GLN A 43 28.49 -38.48 -23.17
C GLN A 43 28.72 -37.09 -23.75
N LEU A 44 28.06 -36.07 -23.20
CA LEU A 44 28.17 -34.70 -23.68
C LEU A 44 29.58 -34.13 -23.48
N ILE A 45 30.18 -34.40 -22.33
CA ILE A 45 31.53 -33.94 -22.01
C ILE A 45 32.58 -34.57 -22.96
N GLN A 46 32.37 -35.79 -23.44
CA GLN A 46 33.25 -36.45 -24.42
C GLN A 46 33.23 -35.79 -25.80
N GLU A 47 32.24 -34.94 -26.10
CA GLU A 47 32.17 -34.16 -27.35
C GLU A 47 33.07 -32.92 -27.32
N MET A 48 33.67 -32.59 -26.16
CA MET A 48 34.55 -31.42 -25.99
C MET A 48 35.97 -31.74 -26.51
N PRO A 49 36.53 -30.92 -27.43
CA PRO A 49 37.90 -31.14 -27.92
C PRO A 49 38.95 -31.12 -26.82
N ASN A 50 39.97 -31.98 -26.96
CA ASN A 50 41.05 -32.14 -25.98
C ASN A 50 41.75 -30.81 -25.64
N GLU A 51 41.99 -29.97 -26.64
CA GLU A 51 42.70 -28.68 -26.47
C GLU A 51 41.95 -27.66 -25.59
N LEU A 52 40.63 -27.80 -25.42
CA LEU A 52 39.84 -26.89 -24.60
C LEU A 52 39.92 -27.21 -23.10
N TRP A 53 40.42 -28.39 -22.72
CA TRP A 53 40.41 -28.83 -21.33
C TRP A 53 41.50 -28.20 -20.46
N LYS A 54 42.55 -27.63 -21.05
CA LYS A 54 43.71 -27.02 -20.37
C LYS A 54 43.38 -26.00 -19.26
N ARG A 55 42.17 -25.42 -19.26
CA ARG A 55 41.69 -24.46 -18.24
C ARG A 55 40.53 -24.97 -17.39
N TYR A 56 40.16 -26.24 -17.59
CA TYR A 56 39.11 -26.98 -16.89
C TYR A 56 39.67 -28.24 -16.20
N GLU A 57 40.97 -28.28 -15.86
CA GLU A 57 41.70 -29.46 -15.36
C GLU A 57 41.02 -30.17 -14.17
N ILE A 58 40.34 -29.41 -13.29
CA ILE A 58 39.58 -29.94 -12.14
C ILE A 58 38.43 -30.86 -12.60
N ILE A 59 37.83 -30.56 -13.75
CA ILE A 59 36.73 -31.29 -14.36
C ILE A 59 37.27 -32.34 -15.36
N GLU A 60 38.35 -32.03 -16.09
CA GLU A 60 38.99 -32.91 -17.08
C GLU A 60 39.43 -34.26 -16.52
N HIS A 61 40.31 -34.26 -15.50
CA HIS A 61 40.90 -35.49 -14.94
C HIS A 61 39.86 -36.49 -14.41
N ARG A 62 38.63 -36.02 -14.18
CA ARG A 62 37.54 -36.77 -13.56
C ARG A 62 36.50 -37.24 -14.57
N ALA A 63 36.37 -36.54 -15.70
CA ALA A 63 35.55 -36.98 -16.84
C ALA A 63 36.04 -38.29 -17.48
N TYR A 64 37.36 -38.58 -17.42
CA TYR A 64 38.00 -39.75 -18.02
C TYR A 64 38.27 -40.92 -17.04
N HIS A 65 37.69 -40.91 -15.84
CA HIS A 65 37.99 -41.90 -14.80
C HIS A 65 37.49 -43.33 -15.17
N PRO A 66 38.31 -44.40 -15.03
CA PRO A 66 37.99 -45.75 -15.53
C PRO A 66 36.86 -46.49 -14.78
N ARG A 67 36.44 -46.03 -13.59
CA ARG A 67 35.27 -46.58 -12.85
C ARG A 67 33.92 -46.37 -13.54
N TYR A 68 33.88 -45.60 -14.63
CA TYR A 68 32.65 -45.32 -15.37
C TYR A 68 32.44 -46.27 -16.56
N LYS A 69 31.86 -47.45 -16.32
CA LYS A 69 31.28 -48.24 -17.41
C LYS A 69 29.91 -47.65 -17.80
N ILE A 70 29.77 -47.23 -19.05
CA ILE A 70 28.51 -46.73 -19.60
C ILE A 70 27.70 -47.93 -20.08
N ASP A 71 26.46 -48.08 -19.63
CA ASP A 71 25.50 -48.89 -20.40
C ASP A 71 24.89 -47.97 -21.47
N PRO A 72 25.18 -48.20 -22.77
CA PRO A 72 24.70 -47.35 -23.85
C PRO A 72 23.16 -47.25 -23.88
N LYS A 73 22.44 -48.24 -23.33
CA LYS A 73 20.98 -48.26 -23.28
C LYS A 73 20.37 -47.24 -22.32
N LEU A 74 21.14 -46.75 -21.33
CA LEU A 74 20.66 -45.78 -20.33
C LEU A 74 20.63 -44.32 -20.83
N ALA A 75 21.39 -44.00 -21.89
CA ALA A 75 21.48 -42.65 -22.47
C ALA A 75 20.62 -42.45 -23.74
N SER A 76 19.63 -43.32 -23.99
CA SER A 76 18.84 -43.27 -25.22
C SER A 76 18.10 -41.94 -25.39
N ILE A 77 17.95 -41.52 -26.65
CA ILE A 77 17.26 -40.27 -27.04
C ILE A 77 15.85 -40.19 -26.41
N HIS A 78 15.13 -41.31 -26.37
CA HIS A 78 13.80 -41.39 -25.74
C HIS A 78 13.84 -41.08 -24.23
N ARG A 79 14.86 -41.53 -23.50
CA ARG A 79 14.99 -41.27 -22.06
C ARG A 79 15.39 -39.83 -21.76
N LYS A 80 16.22 -39.21 -22.61
CA LYS A 80 16.53 -37.77 -22.54
C LYS A 80 15.28 -36.92 -22.78
N SER A 81 14.46 -37.26 -23.79
CA SER A 81 13.19 -36.56 -24.06
C SER A 81 12.23 -36.66 -22.88
N ALA A 82 12.06 -37.86 -22.32
CA ALA A 82 11.22 -38.08 -21.15
C ALA A 82 11.66 -37.25 -19.93
N ALA A 83 12.97 -37.11 -19.70
CA ALA A 83 13.49 -36.29 -18.62
C ALA A 83 13.15 -34.79 -18.80
N VAL A 84 13.23 -34.27 -20.02
CA VAL A 84 12.88 -32.87 -20.32
C VAL A 84 11.38 -32.63 -20.21
N GLU A 85 10.55 -33.58 -20.66
CA GLU A 85 9.09 -33.52 -20.52
C GLU A 85 8.66 -33.53 -19.06
N TYR A 86 9.25 -34.38 -18.23
CA TYR A 86 9.03 -34.39 -16.78
C TYR A 86 9.34 -33.03 -16.15
N LEU A 87 10.52 -32.46 -16.47
CA LEU A 87 10.92 -31.14 -15.95
C LEU A 87 9.96 -30.02 -16.36
N LYS A 88 9.36 -30.11 -17.56
CA LYS A 88 8.32 -29.18 -18.04
C LYS A 88 7.01 -29.35 -17.27
N GLN A 89 6.52 -30.59 -17.15
CA GLN A 89 5.26 -30.91 -16.47
C GLN A 89 5.29 -30.48 -14.99
N GLN A 90 6.41 -30.71 -14.31
CA GLN A 90 6.60 -30.33 -12.91
C GLN A 90 6.97 -28.86 -12.71
N LYS A 91 7.14 -28.08 -13.79
CA LYS A 91 7.51 -26.65 -13.77
C LYS A 91 8.84 -26.34 -13.06
N ILE A 92 9.78 -27.28 -13.04
CA ILE A 92 11.09 -27.19 -12.34
C ILE A 92 12.29 -26.96 -13.28
N LEU A 93 12.07 -26.51 -14.51
CA LEU A 93 13.16 -26.27 -15.48
C LEU A 93 14.22 -25.27 -14.99
N THR A 94 13.80 -24.24 -14.25
CA THR A 94 14.73 -23.21 -13.74
C THR A 94 15.45 -23.70 -12.49
N GLU A 95 14.75 -24.43 -11.61
CA GLU A 95 15.31 -24.98 -10.37
C GLU A 95 16.30 -26.12 -10.65
N CYS A 96 16.05 -26.91 -11.71
CA CYS A 96 16.92 -27.97 -12.21
C CYS A 96 17.66 -27.55 -13.49
N GLY A 97 18.24 -26.33 -13.50
CA GLY A 97 18.86 -25.73 -14.69
C GLY A 97 19.89 -26.62 -15.39
N PHE A 98 20.81 -27.24 -14.63
CA PHE A 98 21.82 -28.15 -15.16
C PHE A 98 21.20 -29.41 -15.77
N SER A 99 20.32 -30.10 -15.03
CA SER A 99 19.67 -31.33 -15.51
C SER A 99 18.87 -31.06 -16.78
N ALA A 100 18.18 -29.93 -16.83
CA ALA A 100 17.43 -29.53 -18.01
C ALA A 100 18.35 -29.26 -19.21
N ALA A 101 19.46 -28.53 -19.01
CA ALA A 101 20.40 -28.23 -20.09
C ALA A 101 21.10 -29.49 -20.62
N ILE A 102 21.51 -30.41 -19.75
CA ILE A 102 22.19 -31.66 -20.10
C ILE A 102 21.29 -32.59 -20.92
N ASN A 103 20.02 -32.71 -20.54
CA ASN A 103 19.09 -33.63 -21.22
C ASN A 103 18.42 -33.00 -22.46
N THR A 104 18.62 -31.70 -22.73
CA THR A 104 18.03 -31.04 -23.89
C THR A 104 18.67 -31.55 -25.18
N ILE A 105 17.82 -31.97 -26.12
CA ILE A 105 18.22 -32.47 -27.44
C ILE A 105 17.88 -31.42 -28.48
N ALA A 106 18.75 -31.25 -29.47
CA ALA A 106 18.53 -30.35 -30.59
C ALA A 106 17.33 -30.82 -31.44
N LYS A 107 16.64 -29.90 -32.13
CA LYS A 107 15.52 -30.25 -33.01
C LYS A 107 15.97 -31.18 -34.16
N PRO A 108 15.11 -32.10 -34.63
CA PRO A 108 15.40 -32.96 -35.79
C PRO A 108 15.65 -32.21 -37.10
N THR A 109 15.36 -30.90 -37.13
CA THR A 109 15.49 -30.04 -38.31
C THR A 109 16.90 -29.49 -38.54
N LEU A 110 17.83 -29.72 -37.61
CA LEU A 110 19.23 -29.29 -37.75
C LEU A 110 20.00 -30.30 -38.61
N SER A 111 20.88 -29.80 -39.46
CA SER A 111 21.84 -30.65 -40.17
C SER A 111 22.80 -31.33 -39.19
N ASP A 112 23.43 -32.44 -39.59
CA ASP A 112 24.38 -33.16 -38.72
C ASP A 112 25.54 -32.28 -38.24
N THR A 113 25.98 -31.34 -39.08
CA THR A 113 27.02 -30.35 -38.75
C THR A 113 26.57 -29.33 -37.72
N GLU A 114 25.35 -28.79 -37.86
CA GLU A 114 24.78 -27.86 -36.87
C GLU A 114 24.46 -28.57 -35.54
N ALA A 115 23.97 -29.82 -35.59
CA ALA A 115 23.71 -30.62 -34.41
C ALA A 115 25.01 -30.95 -33.64
N LEU A 116 26.11 -31.22 -34.35
CA LEU A 116 27.43 -31.36 -33.74
C LEU A 116 27.92 -30.05 -33.14
N ARG A 117 27.79 -28.94 -33.87
CA ARG A 117 28.14 -27.59 -33.39
C ARG A 117 27.41 -27.25 -32.09
N TYR A 118 26.11 -27.50 -32.05
CA TYR A 118 25.29 -27.30 -30.86
C TYR A 118 25.79 -28.15 -29.68
N ARG A 119 26.03 -29.46 -29.88
CA ARG A 119 26.51 -30.35 -28.81
C ARG A 119 27.82 -29.88 -28.20
N ARG A 120 28.74 -29.35 -29.00
CA ARG A 120 30.01 -28.82 -28.50
C ARG A 120 29.85 -27.56 -27.67
N TYR A 121 29.02 -26.61 -28.12
CA TYR A 121 28.68 -25.44 -27.30
C TYR A 121 27.90 -25.83 -26.04
N GLN A 122 27.05 -26.85 -26.13
CA GLN A 122 26.31 -27.39 -25.00
C GLN A 122 27.29 -27.95 -23.95
N ALA A 123 28.29 -28.73 -24.38
CA ALA A 123 29.36 -29.21 -23.51
C ALA A 123 30.17 -28.06 -22.89
N LEU A 124 30.65 -27.12 -23.72
CA LEU A 124 31.47 -25.99 -23.28
C LEU A 124 30.75 -25.11 -22.24
N VAL A 125 29.47 -24.77 -22.49
CA VAL A 125 28.66 -23.95 -21.58
C VAL A 125 28.39 -24.68 -20.27
N ILE A 126 28.10 -25.98 -20.31
CA ILE A 126 27.86 -26.76 -19.08
C ILE A 126 29.14 -26.86 -18.25
N VAL A 127 30.29 -27.15 -18.88
CA VAL A 127 31.59 -27.20 -18.19
C VAL A 127 31.96 -25.83 -17.60
N SER A 128 31.74 -24.74 -18.36
CA SER A 128 31.94 -23.37 -17.89
C SER A 128 31.06 -23.06 -16.67
N CYS A 129 29.79 -23.43 -16.70
CA CYS A 129 28.86 -23.22 -15.59
C CYS A 129 29.22 -24.06 -14.35
N LEU A 130 29.72 -25.28 -14.53
CA LEU A 130 30.21 -26.12 -13.42
C LEU A 130 31.45 -25.48 -12.77
N GLN A 131 32.39 -24.97 -13.57
CA GLN A 131 33.55 -24.23 -13.07
C GLN A 131 33.15 -22.97 -12.31
N LEU A 132 32.21 -22.17 -12.83
CA LEU A 132 31.69 -20.99 -12.14
C LEU A 132 30.97 -21.33 -10.83
N TYR A 133 30.27 -22.47 -10.77
CA TYR A 133 29.67 -22.93 -9.53
C TYR A 133 30.72 -23.28 -8.47
N ILE A 134 31.85 -23.89 -8.87
CA ILE A 134 32.99 -24.14 -7.98
C ILE A 134 33.60 -22.82 -7.48
N ILE A 135 33.77 -21.84 -8.38
CA ILE A 135 34.33 -20.51 -8.03
C ILE A 135 33.39 -19.74 -7.09
N GLY A 136 32.07 -19.85 -7.28
CA GLY A 136 31.05 -19.23 -6.45
C GLY A 136 30.67 -17.79 -6.84
N GLY A 137 29.48 -17.35 -6.44
CA GLY A 137 28.99 -15.98 -6.66
C GLY A 137 28.48 -15.67 -8.08
N HIS A 138 28.20 -16.69 -8.90
CA HIS A 138 27.89 -16.56 -10.33
C HIS A 138 26.47 -17.02 -10.73
N ASN A 139 25.54 -17.12 -9.77
CA ASN A 139 24.22 -17.74 -9.97
C ASN A 139 23.47 -17.20 -11.21
N SER A 140 23.44 -15.87 -11.40
CA SER A 140 22.77 -15.28 -12.56
C SER A 140 23.45 -15.57 -13.90
N ALA A 141 24.78 -15.68 -13.95
CA ALA A 141 25.49 -16.05 -15.17
C ALA A 141 25.20 -17.51 -15.54
N ILE A 142 25.22 -18.40 -14.53
CA ILE A 142 24.90 -19.82 -14.67
C ILE A 142 23.46 -20.00 -15.17
N ASP A 143 22.48 -19.38 -14.51
CA ASP A 143 21.05 -19.53 -14.87
C ASP A 143 20.76 -19.04 -16.29
N ASN A 144 21.33 -17.90 -16.68
CA ASN A 144 21.12 -17.32 -18.00
C ASN A 144 21.78 -18.16 -19.10
N ALA A 145 23.02 -18.62 -18.89
CA ALA A 145 23.73 -19.43 -19.88
C ALA A 145 23.07 -20.81 -20.07
N LEU A 146 22.69 -21.48 -18.98
CA LEU A 146 21.97 -22.76 -19.03
C LEU A 146 20.56 -22.60 -19.64
N ARG A 147 19.91 -21.46 -19.45
CA ARG A 147 18.65 -21.16 -20.13
C ARG A 147 18.87 -20.96 -21.63
N GLU A 148 19.85 -20.14 -22.00
CA GLU A 148 20.11 -19.78 -23.39
C GLU A 148 20.47 -20.99 -24.23
N ILE A 149 21.35 -21.86 -23.74
CA ILE A 149 21.74 -23.08 -24.47
C ILE A 149 20.55 -24.01 -24.73
N ARG A 150 19.57 -24.08 -23.82
CA ARG A 150 18.32 -24.83 -24.06
C ARG A 150 17.43 -24.17 -25.11
N LEU A 151 17.37 -22.84 -25.11
CA LEU A 151 16.55 -22.09 -26.06
C LEU A 151 17.11 -22.22 -27.48
N ILE A 152 18.43 -22.26 -27.66
CA ILE A 152 19.05 -22.54 -28.97
C ILE A 152 18.52 -23.86 -29.56
N ALA A 153 18.34 -24.90 -28.74
CA ALA A 153 17.79 -26.17 -29.20
C ALA A 153 16.26 -26.16 -29.42
N THR A 154 15.51 -25.34 -28.68
CA THR A 154 14.05 -25.49 -28.57
C THR A 154 13.24 -24.35 -29.18
N ASP A 155 13.80 -23.16 -29.34
CA ASP A 155 13.15 -21.95 -29.82
C ASP A 155 13.71 -21.49 -31.17
N LYS A 156 12.83 -21.09 -32.10
CA LYS A 156 13.24 -20.73 -33.48
C LYS A 156 14.08 -19.44 -33.52
N ASN A 157 13.82 -18.47 -32.64
CA ASN A 157 14.50 -17.18 -32.64
C ASN A 157 15.89 -17.29 -32.02
N HIS A 158 16.03 -18.12 -30.99
CA HIS A 158 17.31 -18.37 -30.34
C HIS A 158 18.21 -19.32 -31.15
N MET A 159 17.63 -20.22 -31.95
CA MET A 159 18.38 -21.10 -32.86
C MET A 159 19.27 -20.31 -33.83
N LEU A 160 18.87 -19.09 -34.23
CA LEU A 160 19.68 -18.21 -35.08
C LEU A 160 21.05 -17.84 -34.47
N LEU A 161 21.20 -17.91 -33.14
CA LEU A 161 22.48 -17.69 -32.49
C LEU A 161 23.50 -18.76 -32.89
N LEU A 162 23.06 -20.00 -33.15
CA LEU A 162 23.94 -21.11 -33.52
C LEU A 162 24.64 -20.90 -34.86
N SER A 163 24.01 -20.20 -35.81
CA SER A 163 24.63 -19.92 -37.11
C SER A 163 25.75 -18.87 -37.01
N VAL A 164 25.63 -17.95 -36.05
CA VAL A 164 26.55 -16.82 -35.83
C VAL A 164 27.75 -17.19 -34.95
N LEU A 165 27.60 -18.12 -34.01
CA LEU A 165 28.71 -18.60 -33.17
C LEU A 165 29.87 -19.14 -34.05
N PRO A 166 31.15 -18.98 -33.68
CA PRO A 166 32.27 -19.56 -34.43
C PRO A 166 32.28 -21.10 -34.31
N ASN A 167 32.85 -21.81 -35.29
CA ASN A 167 33.07 -23.24 -35.15
C ASN A 167 34.22 -23.49 -34.17
N ILE A 168 34.02 -24.40 -33.23
CA ILE A 168 34.99 -24.65 -32.15
C ILE A 168 36.29 -25.26 -32.70
N ASP A 169 36.20 -26.14 -33.71
CA ASP A 169 37.37 -26.83 -34.27
C ASP A 169 38.33 -25.91 -35.05
N ASP A 170 37.83 -24.76 -35.51
CA ASP A 170 38.62 -23.81 -36.28
C ASP A 170 39.58 -23.01 -35.36
N ASN A 171 39.48 -23.18 -34.03
CA ASN A 171 40.26 -22.45 -33.03
C ASN A 171 41.26 -23.41 -32.35
N GLN A 172 42.53 -23.00 -32.29
CA GLN A 172 43.61 -23.85 -31.74
C GLN A 172 43.45 -24.17 -30.26
N ASP A 173 42.96 -23.22 -29.46
CA ASP A 173 42.68 -23.40 -28.05
C ASP A 173 41.50 -22.52 -27.57
N LEU A 174 41.14 -22.67 -26.29
CA LEU A 174 40.05 -21.90 -25.68
C LEU A 174 40.32 -20.40 -25.61
N GLY A 175 41.59 -19.97 -25.55
CA GLY A 175 41.96 -18.56 -25.58
C GLY A 175 41.64 -17.93 -26.93
N VAL A 176 42.02 -18.58 -28.03
CA VAL A 176 41.72 -18.14 -29.40
C VAL A 176 40.20 -18.08 -29.63
N LEU A 177 39.46 -19.10 -29.19
CA LEU A 177 37.99 -19.10 -29.29
C LEU A 177 37.37 -17.93 -28.52
N ILE A 178 37.90 -17.59 -27.35
CA ILE A 178 37.42 -16.47 -26.54
C ILE A 178 37.64 -15.14 -27.23
N ASP A 179 38.78 -14.94 -27.86
CA ASP A 179 39.09 -13.72 -28.59
C ASP A 179 38.18 -13.59 -29.83
N THR A 180 37.96 -14.68 -30.58
CA THR A 180 36.97 -14.72 -31.68
C THR A 180 35.56 -14.37 -31.19
N LEU A 181 35.14 -14.88 -30.03
CA LEU A 181 33.85 -14.54 -29.43
C LEU A 181 33.77 -13.06 -28.98
N ARG A 182 34.90 -12.47 -28.56
CA ARG A 182 34.95 -11.05 -28.16
C ARG A 182 34.81 -10.14 -29.37
N ASP A 183 35.47 -10.49 -30.46
CA ASP A 183 35.34 -9.75 -31.72
C ASP A 183 33.91 -9.84 -32.22
N LEU A 184 33.29 -11.03 -32.17
CA LEU A 184 31.89 -11.22 -32.51
C LEU A 184 30.94 -10.37 -31.66
N ARG A 185 31.24 -10.17 -30.37
CA ARG A 185 30.49 -9.30 -29.45
C ARG A 185 30.54 -7.81 -29.81
N THR A 186 31.45 -7.38 -30.69
CA THR A 186 31.52 -6.00 -31.20
C THR A 186 30.62 -5.77 -32.42
N SER A 187 30.13 -6.86 -33.04
CA SER A 187 29.20 -6.80 -34.17
C SER A 187 27.76 -6.58 -33.71
N HIS A 188 26.94 -5.91 -34.52
CA HIS A 188 25.54 -5.62 -34.20
C HIS A 188 24.60 -6.67 -34.83
N PHE A 189 23.86 -7.40 -33.99
CA PHE A 189 22.84 -8.35 -34.42
C PHE A 189 21.44 -7.95 -33.92
N LEU A 190 20.43 -8.77 -34.23
CA LEU A 190 19.10 -8.66 -33.62
C LEU A 190 19.22 -8.79 -32.10
N ALA A 191 18.37 -8.05 -31.37
CA ALA A 191 18.43 -7.97 -29.91
C ALA A 191 18.37 -9.32 -29.17
N SER A 192 17.76 -10.35 -29.76
CA SER A 192 17.75 -11.72 -29.22
C SER A 192 19.12 -12.39 -29.33
N ILE A 193 19.81 -12.23 -30.46
CA ILE A 193 21.13 -12.80 -30.74
C ILE A 193 22.18 -12.11 -29.87
N ASP A 194 22.18 -10.77 -29.80
CA ASP A 194 23.12 -10.00 -28.98
C ASP A 194 23.04 -10.38 -27.49
N ARG A 195 21.81 -10.58 -27.00
CA ARG A 195 21.54 -10.95 -25.62
C ARG A 195 21.97 -12.39 -25.34
N GLY A 196 21.62 -13.33 -26.22
CA GLY A 196 22.00 -14.73 -26.08
C GLY A 196 23.51 -14.93 -26.15
N LEU A 197 24.18 -14.29 -27.12
CA LEU A 197 25.64 -14.27 -27.23
C LEU A 197 26.28 -13.73 -25.95
N GLY A 198 25.74 -12.63 -25.40
CA GLY A 198 26.18 -12.07 -24.12
C GLY A 198 26.12 -13.07 -22.96
N PHE A 199 25.03 -13.83 -22.83
CA PHE A 199 24.88 -14.82 -21.75
C PHE A 199 25.89 -15.97 -21.85
N LEU A 200 26.14 -16.49 -23.06
CA LEU A 200 27.13 -17.55 -23.27
C LEU A 200 28.55 -17.03 -23.03
N CYS A 201 28.89 -15.88 -23.60
CA CYS A 201 30.21 -15.26 -23.47
C CYS A 201 30.57 -14.98 -22.01
N VAL A 202 29.66 -14.40 -21.21
CA VAL A 202 29.92 -14.13 -19.79
C VAL A 202 30.29 -15.41 -19.05
N ALA A 203 29.53 -16.49 -19.24
CA ALA A 203 29.81 -17.75 -18.56
C ALA A 203 31.17 -18.34 -18.97
N ILE A 204 31.50 -18.32 -20.27
CA ILE A 204 32.75 -18.87 -20.81
C ILE A 204 33.96 -18.01 -20.37
N TYR A 205 33.85 -16.69 -20.44
CA TYR A 205 34.94 -15.77 -20.10
C TYR A 205 35.28 -15.80 -18.61
N ASP A 206 34.25 -15.75 -17.77
CA ASP A 206 34.44 -15.75 -16.32
C ASP A 206 35.00 -17.09 -15.86
N ALA A 207 34.57 -18.20 -16.48
CA ALA A 207 35.12 -19.52 -16.21
C ALA A 207 36.60 -19.60 -16.60
N TYR A 208 36.95 -19.15 -17.81
CA TYR A 208 38.33 -19.15 -18.31
C TYR A 208 39.28 -18.29 -17.47
N ARG A 209 38.82 -17.11 -17.03
CA ARG A 209 39.61 -16.15 -16.24
C ARG A 209 39.64 -16.43 -14.74
N PHE A 210 38.91 -17.44 -14.27
CA PHE A 210 38.66 -17.65 -12.84
C PHE A 210 38.14 -16.39 -12.14
N ALA A 211 37.23 -15.66 -12.82
CA ALA A 211 36.75 -14.37 -12.35
C ALA A 211 35.95 -14.52 -11.06
N LYS A 212 36.16 -13.60 -10.11
CA LYS A 212 35.41 -13.59 -8.83
C LYS A 212 33.94 -13.23 -9.07
N GLY A 213 33.03 -14.06 -8.56
CA GLY A 213 31.59 -13.83 -8.70
C GLY A 213 31.06 -12.64 -7.92
N ILE A 214 30.05 -12.00 -8.48
CA ILE A 214 29.32 -10.89 -7.87
C ILE A 214 27.88 -11.35 -7.63
N THR A 215 27.53 -11.52 -6.35
CA THR A 215 26.13 -11.76 -5.97
C THR A 215 25.40 -10.42 -6.04
N ARG A 216 24.77 -10.15 -7.19
CA ARG A 216 23.85 -9.02 -7.31
C ARG A 216 22.57 -9.39 -6.58
N TYR A 217 22.35 -8.81 -5.40
CA TYR A 217 21.05 -8.85 -4.75
C TYR A 217 20.05 -8.10 -5.62
N ARG A 218 19.38 -8.79 -6.54
CA ARG A 218 18.06 -8.34 -6.98
C ARG A 218 17.22 -8.35 -5.71
N LYS A 219 16.91 -7.18 -5.16
CA LYS A 219 15.76 -7.00 -4.26
C LYS A 219 14.48 -7.30 -5.06
N SER A 220 14.30 -8.57 -5.42
CA SER A 220 12.98 -9.13 -5.62
C SER A 220 12.53 -9.41 -4.20
N THR A 221 11.73 -8.52 -3.64
CA THR A 221 10.95 -8.80 -2.46
C THR A 221 10.17 -10.08 -2.80
N LYS A 222 10.60 -11.24 -2.29
CA LYS A 222 9.75 -12.43 -2.35
C LYS A 222 8.43 -11.98 -1.74
N LEU A 223 7.36 -11.98 -2.54
CA LEU A 223 6.03 -11.74 -2.03
C LEU A 223 5.84 -12.70 -0.83
N PRO A 224 5.35 -12.21 0.32
CA PRO A 224 5.14 -13.07 1.47
C PRO A 224 4.30 -14.29 1.06
N ALA A 225 4.58 -15.45 1.67
CA ALA A 225 4.00 -16.75 1.28
C ALA A 225 2.46 -16.84 1.37
N GLN A 226 1.81 -15.82 1.95
CA GLN A 226 0.35 -15.70 1.99
C GLN A 226 -0.17 -15.39 0.58
N GLY A 227 -1.21 -16.10 0.16
CA GLY A 227 -1.91 -15.74 -1.08
C GLY A 227 -2.53 -14.35 -0.93
N HIS A 228 -2.29 -13.50 -1.91
CA HIS A 228 -2.92 -12.19 -2.02
C HIS A 228 -3.78 -12.20 -3.27
N TYR A 229 -4.94 -11.53 -3.23
CA TYR A 229 -5.71 -11.24 -4.43
C TYR A 229 -5.77 -9.73 -4.65
N VAL A 230 -5.85 -9.34 -5.91
CA VAL A 230 -5.97 -7.94 -6.31
C VAL A 230 -7.40 -7.75 -6.81
N ASN A 231 -8.14 -6.87 -6.15
CA ASN A 231 -9.40 -6.37 -6.68
C ASN A 231 -9.12 -5.16 -7.58
N ILE A 232 -9.86 -5.08 -8.67
CA ILE A 232 -9.76 -4.00 -9.65
C ILE A 232 -11.11 -3.29 -9.61
N THR A 233 -11.12 -2.06 -9.12
CA THR A 233 -12.34 -1.24 -9.05
C THR A 233 -12.22 -0.12 -10.08
N PRO A 234 -13.08 -0.07 -11.12
CA PRO A 234 -13.08 1.05 -12.05
C PRO A 234 -13.45 2.34 -11.31
N ILE A 235 -12.69 3.40 -11.57
CA ILE A 235 -13.01 4.76 -11.12
C ILE A 235 -14.01 5.35 -12.13
N GLU A 236 -15.03 6.04 -11.61
CA GLU A 236 -16.05 6.70 -12.42
C GLU A 236 -15.42 7.61 -13.48
N LYS A 237 -15.91 7.52 -14.72
CA LYS A 237 -15.39 8.35 -15.81
C LYS A 237 -15.74 9.81 -15.56
N VAL A 238 -14.71 10.64 -15.50
CA VAL A 238 -14.83 12.07 -15.19
C VAL A 238 -14.99 12.91 -16.47
N ASP A 239 -14.66 12.34 -17.62
CA ASP A 239 -14.76 12.96 -18.93
C ASP A 239 -15.18 11.93 -20.00
N GLU A 240 -15.44 12.39 -21.22
CA GLU A 240 -15.78 11.54 -22.36
C GLU A 240 -14.53 10.86 -22.97
N THR A 241 -13.39 10.86 -22.29
CA THR A 241 -12.20 10.20 -22.83
C THR A 241 -12.36 8.69 -22.76
N SER A 242 -11.68 7.99 -23.68
CA SER A 242 -11.58 6.53 -23.68
C SER A 242 -10.61 5.99 -22.62
N ILE A 243 -10.11 6.85 -21.71
CA ILE A 243 -9.18 6.47 -20.65
C ILE A 243 -9.95 5.72 -19.57
N VAL A 244 -9.57 4.48 -19.33
CA VAL A 244 -10.11 3.68 -18.23
C VAL A 244 -9.13 3.72 -17.07
N VAL A 245 -9.59 4.19 -15.92
CA VAL A 245 -8.81 4.29 -14.69
C VAL A 245 -9.35 3.27 -13.72
N GLU A 246 -8.50 2.38 -13.22
CA GLU A 246 -8.88 1.32 -12.29
C GLU A 246 -8.02 1.41 -11.03
N GLU A 247 -8.64 1.40 -9.86
CA GLU A 247 -7.95 1.29 -8.58
C GLU A 247 -7.63 -0.18 -8.30
N LEU A 248 -6.34 -0.47 -8.07
CA LEU A 248 -5.83 -1.79 -7.70
C LEU A 248 -5.72 -1.88 -6.18
N ILE A 249 -6.60 -2.67 -5.56
CA ILE A 249 -6.62 -2.90 -4.12
C ILE A 249 -6.14 -4.32 -3.84
N LEU A 250 -5.10 -4.46 -3.03
CA LEU A 250 -4.50 -5.75 -2.70
C LEU A 250 -4.98 -6.21 -1.32
N TYR A 251 -5.56 -7.40 -1.27
CA TYR A 251 -6.08 -8.04 -0.06
C TYR A 251 -5.21 -9.23 0.33
N SER A 252 -5.03 -9.45 1.64
CA SER A 252 -4.38 -10.64 2.20
C SER A 252 -5.45 -11.67 2.61
N LEU A 253 -5.21 -12.95 2.36
CA LEU A 253 -6.14 -14.04 2.69
C LEU A 253 -6.20 -14.42 4.18
N SER A 254 -5.49 -13.70 5.08
CA SER A 254 -5.16 -14.23 6.41
C SER A 254 -5.68 -13.49 7.64
N GLU A 255 -6.52 -12.46 7.50
CA GLU A 255 -7.14 -11.84 8.67
C GLU A 255 -8.66 -11.84 8.50
N GLU A 256 -9.36 -12.55 9.39
CA GLU A 256 -10.72 -12.16 9.77
C GLU A 256 -10.60 -10.72 10.29
N GLU A 257 -10.81 -9.74 9.40
CA GLU A 257 -10.78 -8.33 9.77
C GLU A 257 -11.89 -8.10 10.80
N LEU A 258 -11.50 -7.96 12.07
CA LEU A 258 -12.37 -7.33 13.06
C LEU A 258 -12.81 -5.98 12.49
N PRO A 259 -14.11 -5.62 12.55
CA PRO A 259 -14.58 -4.33 12.04
C PRO A 259 -13.81 -3.22 12.75
N SER A 260 -12.93 -2.54 12.00
CA SER A 260 -12.08 -1.47 12.48
C SER A 260 -12.35 -0.24 11.59
N ASP A 261 -12.38 0.94 12.20
CA ASP A 261 -12.62 2.22 11.51
C ASP A 261 -11.53 2.49 10.43
N GLU A 262 -10.34 1.89 10.60
CA GLU A 262 -9.25 1.87 9.63
C GLU A 262 -8.70 0.44 9.47
N THR A 263 -8.32 0.05 8.25
CA THR A 263 -7.58 -1.19 8.02
C THR A 263 -6.21 -1.13 8.71
N GLN A 264 -5.91 -2.12 9.55
CA GLN A 264 -4.58 -2.28 10.19
C GLN A 264 -3.53 -2.75 9.17
N THR A 265 -3.99 -3.35 8.07
CA THR A 265 -3.17 -3.63 6.92
C THR A 265 -2.74 -2.31 6.27
N PRO A 266 -1.45 -2.14 5.93
CA PRO A 266 -0.97 -0.91 5.34
C PRO A 266 -1.73 -0.69 4.03
N GLN A 267 -2.68 0.24 4.04
CA GLN A 267 -3.28 0.76 2.82
C GLN A 267 -2.10 1.30 2.00
N LYS A 268 -1.72 0.50 0.99
CA LYS A 268 -0.71 0.88 0.01
C LYS A 268 -1.21 2.16 -0.65
N HIS A 269 -0.29 3.03 -1.04
CA HIS A 269 -0.57 4.14 -1.96
C HIS A 269 -1.60 3.69 -3.00
N ARG A 270 -2.64 4.51 -3.24
CA ARG A 270 -3.68 4.21 -4.22
C ARG A 270 -2.99 3.86 -5.53
N THR A 271 -3.06 2.59 -5.90
CA THR A 271 -2.35 2.11 -7.08
C THR A 271 -3.33 2.19 -8.23
N LEU A 272 -3.17 3.21 -9.07
CA LEU A 272 -4.04 3.42 -10.21
C LEU A 272 -3.45 2.75 -11.45
N ARG A 273 -4.26 1.94 -12.12
CA ARG A 273 -4.00 1.43 -13.46
C ARG A 273 -4.71 2.31 -14.46
N VAL A 274 -3.94 2.94 -15.34
CA VAL A 274 -4.47 3.73 -16.45
C VAL A 274 -4.36 2.88 -17.72
N SER A 275 -5.49 2.61 -18.35
CA SER A 275 -5.58 1.93 -19.63
C SER A 275 -6.06 2.94 -20.68
N ASP A 276 -5.17 3.31 -21.60
CA ASP A 276 -5.49 4.15 -22.75
C ASP A 276 -5.43 3.29 -24.01
N THR A 277 -6.60 3.01 -24.59
CA THR A 277 -6.76 2.20 -25.80
C THR A 277 -6.16 2.85 -27.05
N ASN A 278 -5.90 4.17 -27.02
CA ASN A 278 -5.39 4.93 -28.16
C ASN A 278 -3.86 5.04 -28.17
N LEU A 279 -3.15 4.46 -27.20
CA LEU A 279 -1.69 4.61 -27.06
C LEU A 279 -0.90 3.32 -27.34
N PRO A 280 -0.38 3.11 -28.56
CA PRO A 280 0.52 2.00 -28.83
C PRO A 280 1.91 2.26 -28.21
N HIS A 281 2.43 1.24 -27.52
CA HIS A 281 3.83 1.01 -27.11
C HIS A 281 4.77 2.24 -27.03
N LYS A 282 4.54 3.11 -26.05
CA LYS A 282 5.45 4.21 -25.68
C LYS A 282 6.67 3.71 -24.87
N SER A 283 7.81 4.40 -24.98
CA SER A 283 9.02 4.16 -24.16
C SER A 283 8.72 4.32 -22.65
N LEU A 284 9.52 3.72 -21.78
CA LEU A 284 9.34 3.81 -20.32
C LEU A 284 9.32 5.27 -19.83
N TYR A 285 10.18 6.11 -20.40
CA TYR A 285 10.24 7.54 -20.09
C TYR A 285 8.92 8.25 -20.42
N LEU A 286 8.41 8.08 -21.64
CA LEU A 286 7.18 8.75 -22.07
C LEU A 286 5.96 8.27 -21.28
N ARG A 287 5.94 7.00 -20.86
CA ARG A 287 4.91 6.49 -19.92
C ARG A 287 5.01 7.15 -18.56
N ALA A 288 6.21 7.35 -18.04
CA ALA A 288 6.40 8.03 -16.76
C ALA A 288 5.91 9.49 -16.81
N GLU A 289 6.25 10.23 -17.87
CA GLU A 289 5.77 11.62 -18.06
C GLU A 289 4.25 11.69 -18.22
N LEU A 290 3.64 10.77 -18.98
CA LEU A 290 2.18 10.72 -19.11
C LEU A 290 1.50 10.41 -17.77
N ASN A 291 2.04 9.47 -17.00
CA ASN A 291 1.51 9.15 -15.68
C ASN A 291 1.66 10.33 -14.72
N LYS A 292 2.76 11.08 -14.79
CA LYS A 292 2.95 12.30 -14.01
C LYS A 292 1.89 13.34 -14.34
N ARG A 293 1.73 13.68 -15.62
CA ARG A 293 0.68 14.59 -16.10
C ARG A 293 -0.72 14.14 -15.67
N PHE A 294 -1.01 12.84 -15.79
CA PHE A 294 -2.31 12.28 -15.41
C PHE A 294 -2.54 12.41 -13.89
N THR A 295 -1.52 12.17 -13.08
CA THR A 295 -1.60 12.35 -11.62
C THR A 295 -1.83 13.82 -11.26
N GLU A 296 -1.16 14.76 -11.93
CA GLU A 296 -1.39 16.20 -11.77
C GLU A 296 -2.82 16.59 -12.18
N GLN A 297 -3.34 16.04 -13.28
CA GLN A 297 -4.72 16.25 -13.70
C GLN A 297 -5.73 15.72 -12.68
N LEU A 298 -5.51 14.53 -12.12
CA LEU A 298 -6.34 13.99 -11.05
C LEU A 298 -6.31 14.88 -9.81
N ALA A 299 -5.13 15.34 -9.39
CA ALA A 299 -4.95 16.23 -8.25
C ALA A 299 -5.74 17.55 -8.44
N VAL A 300 -5.60 18.20 -9.60
CA VAL A 300 -6.32 19.45 -9.91
C VAL A 300 -7.84 19.21 -9.99
N ARG A 301 -8.27 18.08 -10.53
CA ARG A 301 -9.69 17.70 -10.60
C ARG A 301 -10.28 17.45 -9.21
N GLN A 302 -9.53 16.84 -8.30
CA GLN A 302 -9.95 16.57 -6.92
C GLN A 302 -10.31 17.89 -6.20
N LEU A 303 -9.50 18.93 -6.39
CA LEU A 303 -9.67 20.22 -5.73
C LEU A 303 -10.95 20.98 -6.10
N SER A 304 -11.65 20.58 -7.17
CA SER A 304 -12.88 21.23 -7.63
C SER A 304 -12.76 22.76 -7.74
N LEU A 305 -11.63 23.25 -8.27
CA LEU A 305 -11.31 24.68 -8.33
C LEU A 305 -12.41 25.49 -9.05
N PRO A 306 -12.79 26.70 -8.56
CA PRO A 306 -13.82 27.55 -9.18
C PRO A 306 -13.55 27.93 -10.65
N CYS A 307 -12.27 27.99 -11.03
CA CYS A 307 -11.83 28.37 -12.38
C CYS A 307 -11.64 27.18 -13.32
N SER A 308 -12.01 25.96 -12.92
CA SER A 308 -11.81 24.78 -13.75
C SER A 308 -12.79 24.74 -14.92
N PHE A 309 -12.26 24.73 -16.14
CA PHE A 309 -13.06 24.68 -17.36
C PHE A 309 -13.81 23.36 -17.54
N GLU A 310 -13.41 22.31 -16.81
CA GLU A 310 -13.96 20.96 -16.91
C GLU A 310 -15.33 20.84 -16.22
N GLN A 311 -15.71 21.80 -15.37
CA GLN A 311 -16.96 21.80 -14.61
C GLN A 311 -18.13 22.40 -15.41
N ALA A 312 -19.34 22.04 -14.99
CA ALA A 312 -20.56 22.71 -15.43
C ALA A 312 -20.56 24.15 -14.90
N THR A 313 -20.93 25.09 -15.76
CA THR A 313 -21.16 26.49 -15.39
C THR A 313 -22.56 26.68 -14.84
N ASP A 314 -22.80 27.82 -14.19
CA ASP A 314 -24.13 28.19 -13.75
C ASP A 314 -25.13 28.27 -14.92
N TRP A 315 -24.68 28.72 -16.11
CA TRP A 315 -25.48 28.68 -17.34
C TRP A 315 -25.89 27.25 -17.73
N ASP A 316 -24.97 26.30 -17.62
CA ASP A 316 -25.23 24.89 -17.94
C ASP A 316 -26.31 24.32 -17.00
N ILE A 317 -26.19 24.60 -15.70
CA ILE A 317 -27.11 24.07 -14.68
C ILE A 317 -28.47 24.76 -14.70
N GLU A 318 -28.52 26.07 -14.91
CA GLU A 318 -29.75 26.85 -15.10
C GLU A 318 -30.64 26.20 -16.18
N HIS A 319 -30.07 25.92 -17.34
CA HIS A 319 -30.81 25.37 -18.48
C HIS A 319 -31.17 23.89 -18.31
N LEU A 320 -30.35 23.12 -17.58
CA LEU A 320 -30.70 21.74 -17.22
C LEU A 320 -31.92 21.70 -16.30
N VAL A 321 -31.96 22.54 -15.26
CA VAL A 321 -33.07 22.59 -14.31
C VAL A 321 -34.33 23.13 -14.97
N LYS A 322 -34.24 24.20 -15.78
CA LYS A 322 -35.37 24.71 -16.57
C LYS A 322 -35.93 23.65 -17.51
N ASN A 323 -35.06 22.93 -18.23
CA ASN A 323 -35.51 21.86 -19.13
C ASN A 323 -36.25 20.74 -18.37
N ALA A 324 -35.74 20.31 -17.22
CA ALA A 324 -36.44 19.33 -16.39
C ALA A 324 -37.78 19.84 -15.84
N PHE A 325 -37.87 21.14 -15.56
CA PHE A 325 -39.11 21.81 -15.16
C PHE A 325 -40.15 21.88 -16.29
N ASP A 326 -39.74 22.16 -17.52
CA ASP A 326 -40.66 22.34 -18.64
C ASP A 326 -41.08 21.02 -19.32
N ASP A 327 -40.13 20.09 -19.50
CA ASP A 327 -40.31 18.88 -20.31
C ASP A 327 -40.97 17.73 -19.52
N HIS A 328 -40.64 17.59 -18.23
CA HIS A 328 -41.09 16.51 -17.36
C HIS A 328 -40.88 15.08 -17.90
N SER A 329 -40.06 14.90 -18.95
CA SER A 329 -39.75 13.58 -19.48
C SER A 329 -38.98 12.75 -18.45
N PRO A 330 -39.06 11.41 -18.50
CA PRO A 330 -38.30 10.55 -17.59
C PRO A 330 -36.80 10.88 -17.61
N ALA A 331 -36.20 11.06 -18.80
CA ALA A 331 -34.78 11.40 -18.93
C ALA A 331 -34.44 12.73 -18.22
N ALA A 332 -35.25 13.77 -18.40
CA ALA A 332 -35.03 15.07 -17.77
C ALA A 332 -35.15 14.99 -16.23
N LEU A 333 -36.15 14.26 -15.72
CA LEU A 333 -36.33 14.08 -14.27
C LEU A 333 -35.21 13.22 -13.64
N TRP A 334 -34.72 12.19 -14.34
CA TRP A 334 -33.58 11.39 -13.88
C TRP A 334 -32.27 12.18 -13.89
N LEU A 335 -32.05 13.06 -14.86
CA LEU A 335 -30.91 13.99 -14.86
C LEU A 335 -31.00 14.98 -13.70
N LEU A 336 -32.17 15.55 -13.44
CA LEU A 336 -32.39 16.43 -12.27
C LEU A 336 -32.16 15.68 -10.96
N LEU A 337 -32.63 14.44 -10.85
CA LEU A 337 -32.37 13.59 -9.70
C LEU A 337 -30.87 13.30 -9.52
N GLY A 338 -30.15 13.04 -10.61
CA GLY A 338 -28.69 12.90 -10.61
C GLY A 338 -27.99 14.18 -10.13
N LEU A 339 -28.43 15.35 -10.59
CA LEU A 339 -27.91 16.64 -10.17
C LEU A 339 -28.14 16.91 -8.67
N VAL A 340 -29.34 16.63 -8.17
CA VAL A 340 -29.73 16.87 -6.77
C VAL A 340 -29.04 15.90 -5.80
N CYS A 341 -28.73 14.68 -6.26
CA CYS A 341 -28.13 13.63 -5.42
C CYS A 341 -26.62 13.44 -5.64
N GLY A 342 -25.97 14.15 -6.58
CA GLY A 342 -24.56 13.94 -6.90
C GLY A 342 -24.30 12.58 -7.58
N GLY A 343 -25.18 12.21 -8.51
CA GLY A 343 -25.22 10.94 -9.24
C GLY A 343 -26.54 10.22 -9.04
N ILE A 344 -26.96 9.42 -10.03
CA ILE A 344 -28.23 8.70 -10.01
C ILE A 344 -28.18 7.57 -8.96
N PRO A 345 -29.10 7.54 -7.97
CA PRO A 345 -29.20 6.41 -7.04
C PRO A 345 -29.55 5.12 -7.80
N GLY A 346 -28.65 4.14 -7.76
CA GLY A 346 -28.77 2.90 -8.54
C GLY A 346 -29.37 1.73 -7.76
N ALA A 347 -29.95 0.78 -8.49
CA ALA A 347 -30.36 -0.51 -7.94
C ALA A 347 -29.12 -1.32 -7.52
N GLY A 348 -28.82 -1.34 -6.21
CA GLY A 348 -27.64 -2.02 -5.65
C GLY A 348 -26.72 -1.12 -4.81
N ASP A 349 -27.00 0.18 -4.72
CA ASP A 349 -26.30 1.08 -3.81
C ASP A 349 -26.78 0.84 -2.36
N ALA A 350 -26.03 0.02 -1.62
CA ALA A 350 -26.41 -0.41 -0.27
C ALA A 350 -26.63 0.76 0.71
N HIS A 351 -26.03 1.91 0.44
CA HIS A 351 -26.00 3.05 1.36
C HIS A 351 -26.99 4.16 0.97
N ARG A 352 -27.63 4.09 -0.20
CA ARG A 352 -28.48 5.16 -0.71
C ARG A 352 -29.67 4.64 -1.50
N ASN A 353 -30.87 5.00 -1.06
CA ASN A 353 -32.12 4.53 -1.64
C ASN A 353 -33.12 5.68 -1.83
N LEU A 354 -33.93 5.61 -2.88
CA LEU A 354 -35.05 6.53 -3.08
C LEU A 354 -36.33 5.91 -2.52
N LYS A 355 -37.04 6.64 -1.65
CA LYS A 355 -38.29 6.17 -1.05
C LYS A 355 -39.29 7.32 -0.92
N VAL A 356 -40.57 6.99 -1.06
CA VAL A 356 -41.65 7.90 -0.68
C VAL A 356 -41.91 7.75 0.82
N VAL A 357 -41.72 8.82 1.59
CA VAL A 357 -41.95 8.84 3.04
C VAL A 357 -43.05 9.86 3.32
N LYS A 358 -44.20 9.38 3.82
CA LYS A 358 -45.40 10.24 4.08
C LYS A 358 -45.76 11.08 2.85
N ASP A 359 -45.92 10.41 1.71
CA ASP A 359 -46.30 11.01 0.42
C ASP A 359 -45.29 12.03 -0.15
N TRP A 360 -44.05 12.02 0.34
CA TRP A 360 -42.98 12.89 -0.12
C TRP A 360 -41.76 12.11 -0.64
N PRO A 361 -41.21 12.43 -1.82
CA PRO A 361 -40.01 11.78 -2.33
C PRO A 361 -38.80 12.15 -1.47
N CYS A 362 -38.06 11.14 -1.01
CA CYS A 362 -36.92 11.33 -0.14
C CYS A 362 -35.73 10.47 -0.58
N LEU A 363 -34.53 11.04 -0.44
CA LEU A 363 -33.28 10.31 -0.44
C LEU A 363 -33.05 9.74 0.96
N VAL A 364 -32.94 8.42 1.07
CA VAL A 364 -32.70 7.71 2.32
C VAL A 364 -31.27 7.18 2.29
N LEU A 365 -30.46 7.65 3.23
CA LEU A 365 -29.06 7.24 3.39
C LEU A 365 -28.94 6.31 4.60
N GLU A 366 -28.17 5.24 4.44
CA GLU A 366 -27.78 4.31 5.49
C GLU A 366 -26.28 4.43 5.77
N HIS A 367 -25.96 5.02 6.90
CA HIS A 367 -24.59 5.28 7.34
C HIS A 367 -24.36 4.67 8.72
N SER A 368 -23.48 3.68 8.80
CA SER A 368 -23.06 3.07 10.06
C SER A 368 -21.55 2.92 10.03
N VAL A 369 -20.91 3.22 11.16
CA VAL A 369 -19.46 3.09 11.35
C VAL A 369 -19.19 2.08 12.48
N PRO A 370 -18.03 1.42 12.52
CA PRO A 370 -17.73 0.47 13.60
C PRO A 370 -17.89 1.08 14.99
N SER A 371 -17.47 2.34 15.17
CA SER A 371 -17.65 3.12 16.40
C SER A 371 -19.11 3.41 16.78
N SER A 372 -20.09 3.23 15.89
CA SER A 372 -21.52 3.40 16.20
C SER A 372 -22.14 2.17 16.88
N ARG A 373 -21.43 1.04 16.89
CA ARG A 373 -21.86 -0.19 17.58
C ARG A 373 -21.20 -0.25 18.95
N LEU A 374 -21.89 0.28 19.95
CA LEU A 374 -21.41 0.32 21.33
C LEU A 374 -21.70 -1.00 22.07
N ASP A 375 -20.70 -1.50 22.79
CA ASP A 375 -20.89 -2.56 23.79
C ASP A 375 -21.92 -2.12 24.83
N ASN A 376 -22.70 -3.07 25.36
CA ASN A 376 -23.76 -2.79 26.33
C ASN A 376 -23.27 -2.01 27.58
N SER A 377 -22.02 -2.22 27.99
CA SER A 377 -21.40 -1.48 29.11
C SER A 377 -21.19 0.01 28.80
N LEU A 378 -20.98 0.38 27.54
CA LEU A 378 -20.70 1.74 27.10
C LEU A 378 -21.96 2.53 26.73
N GLN A 379 -23.09 1.87 26.47
CA GLN A 379 -24.37 2.52 26.13
C GLN A 379 -24.89 3.45 27.23
N THR A 380 -24.46 3.25 28.49
CA THR A 380 -24.80 4.13 29.62
C THR A 380 -23.90 5.37 29.70
N LEU A 381 -22.70 5.31 29.10
CA LEU A 381 -21.68 6.35 29.18
C LEU A 381 -21.63 7.23 27.91
N LEU A 382 -21.99 6.67 26.77
CA LEU A 382 -21.87 7.31 25.45
C LEU A 382 -23.24 7.48 24.81
N SER A 383 -23.40 8.53 24.01
CA SER A 383 -24.63 8.79 23.28
C SER A 383 -24.74 7.88 22.06
N SER A 384 -25.92 7.30 21.84
CA SER A 384 -26.22 6.52 20.64
C SER A 384 -26.32 7.42 19.40
N THR A 385 -25.80 6.96 18.26
CA THR A 385 -25.98 7.63 16.97
C THR A 385 -27.04 6.92 16.11
N HIS A 386 -27.69 7.71 15.26
CA HIS A 386 -28.62 7.21 14.26
C HIS A 386 -27.88 6.81 12.99
N THR A 387 -28.35 5.73 12.35
CA THR A 387 -27.76 5.22 11.11
C THR A 387 -28.53 5.62 9.87
N ARG A 388 -29.79 6.03 10.00
CA ARG A 388 -30.67 6.33 8.87
C ARG A 388 -30.94 7.83 8.77
N ILE A 389 -30.63 8.40 7.60
CA ILE A 389 -30.85 9.81 7.28
C ILE A 389 -31.91 9.89 6.19
N VAL A 390 -32.87 10.79 6.35
CA VAL A 390 -33.96 11.00 5.37
C VAL A 390 -33.92 12.45 4.91
N LEU A 391 -33.61 12.66 3.64
CA LEU A 391 -33.47 13.97 3.02
C LEU A 391 -34.61 14.18 2.02
N PRO A 392 -35.50 15.16 2.23
CA PRO A 392 -36.56 15.44 1.28
C PRO A 392 -36.02 15.91 -0.07
N LEU A 393 -36.67 15.48 -1.14
CA LEU A 393 -36.37 15.90 -2.51
C LEU A 393 -37.43 16.90 -3.01
N PRO A 394 -37.13 17.67 -4.07
CA PRO A 394 -38.10 18.58 -4.69
C PRO A 394 -39.35 17.85 -5.20
N ALA A 395 -40.52 18.47 -5.08
CA ALA A 395 -41.80 17.87 -5.46
C ALA A 395 -41.89 17.49 -6.94
N ILE A 396 -41.14 18.16 -7.83
CA ILE A 396 -41.05 17.83 -9.25
C ILE A 396 -40.61 16.38 -9.50
N ILE A 397 -39.86 15.79 -8.55
CA ILE A 397 -39.39 14.39 -8.62
C ILE A 397 -40.54 13.39 -8.35
N LYS A 398 -41.72 13.83 -7.85
CA LYS A 398 -42.88 12.95 -7.63
C LYS A 398 -43.36 12.25 -8.91
N GLY A 399 -43.09 12.81 -10.08
CA GLY A 399 -43.42 12.20 -11.37
C GLY A 399 -42.58 10.96 -11.72
N LEU A 400 -41.52 10.67 -10.95
CA LEU A 400 -40.68 9.50 -11.16
C LEU A 400 -41.15 8.29 -10.34
N GLU A 401 -41.33 7.17 -11.02
CA GLU A 401 -41.49 5.87 -10.36
C GLU A 401 -40.11 5.30 -9.98
N PHE A 402 -39.77 5.34 -8.68
CA PHE A 402 -38.45 4.91 -8.18
C PHE A 402 -38.14 3.41 -8.35
N ASN A 403 -39.15 2.59 -8.64
CA ASN A 403 -38.99 1.15 -8.85
C ASN A 403 -38.69 0.79 -10.31
N VAL A 404 -38.70 1.78 -11.22
CA VAL A 404 -38.41 1.57 -12.65
C VAL A 404 -36.91 1.66 -12.88
N ILE A 405 -36.41 0.88 -13.84
CA ILE A 405 -35.00 0.90 -14.26
C ILE A 405 -34.68 2.31 -14.80
N PRO A 406 -33.61 2.96 -14.34
CA PRO A 406 -33.22 4.27 -14.86
C PRO A 406 -32.93 4.21 -16.37
N PRO A 407 -33.13 5.31 -17.12
CA PRO A 407 -32.78 5.39 -18.54
C PRO A 407 -31.31 5.01 -18.77
N SER A 408 -30.99 4.49 -19.96
CA SER A 408 -29.61 4.11 -20.27
C SER A 408 -28.69 5.33 -20.34
N GLU A 409 -27.39 5.14 -20.15
CA GLU A 409 -26.41 6.24 -20.30
C GLU A 409 -26.50 6.90 -21.69
N ASP A 410 -26.82 6.13 -22.73
CA ASP A 410 -27.00 6.62 -24.09
C ASP A 410 -28.24 7.53 -24.19
N ASP A 411 -29.38 7.12 -23.61
CA ASP A 411 -30.62 7.92 -23.60
C ASP A 411 -30.41 9.25 -22.87
N LEU A 412 -29.75 9.21 -21.71
CA LEU A 412 -29.45 10.41 -20.93
C LEU A 412 -28.47 11.32 -21.69
N SER A 413 -27.49 10.75 -22.37
CA SER A 413 -26.52 11.51 -23.17
C SER A 413 -27.16 12.14 -24.41
N GLU A 414 -28.11 11.47 -25.06
CA GLU A 414 -28.90 12.02 -26.16
C GLU A 414 -29.77 13.19 -25.69
N HIS A 415 -30.42 13.05 -24.53
CA HIS A 415 -31.20 14.14 -23.94
C HIS A 415 -30.32 15.37 -23.62
N LEU A 416 -29.14 15.15 -23.04
CA LEU A 416 -28.17 16.23 -22.78
C LEU A 416 -27.69 16.90 -24.07
N LYS A 417 -27.50 16.16 -25.17
CA LYS A 417 -27.14 16.75 -26.48
C LYS A 417 -28.23 17.70 -26.98
N SER A 418 -29.51 17.33 -26.85
CA SER A 418 -30.63 18.22 -27.22
C SER A 418 -30.60 19.55 -26.45
N ILE A 419 -30.32 19.50 -25.14
CA ILE A 419 -30.17 20.70 -24.31
C ILE A 419 -28.94 21.53 -24.77
N ASN A 420 -27.81 20.86 -25.00
CA ASN A 420 -26.57 21.50 -25.48
C ASN A 420 -26.78 22.21 -26.82
N ASP A 421 -27.45 21.58 -27.78
CA ASP A 421 -27.68 22.15 -29.09
C ASP A 421 -28.62 23.36 -29.03
N LYS A 422 -29.65 23.28 -28.18
CA LYS A 422 -30.67 24.33 -28.01
C LYS A 422 -30.13 25.56 -27.26
N TYR A 423 -29.44 25.35 -26.14
CA TYR A 423 -29.03 26.43 -25.22
C TYR A 423 -27.54 26.73 -25.23
N LYS A 424 -26.77 26.07 -26.12
CA LYS A 424 -25.31 26.20 -26.23
C LYS A 424 -24.59 25.89 -24.92
N THR A 425 -25.10 24.89 -24.20
CA THR A 425 -24.49 24.36 -22.97
C THR A 425 -23.43 23.30 -23.29
N ARG A 426 -22.67 22.89 -22.27
CA ARG A 426 -21.62 21.87 -22.36
C ARG A 426 -21.89 20.69 -21.42
N LEU A 427 -23.16 20.35 -21.19
CA LEU A 427 -23.53 19.33 -20.23
C LEU A 427 -23.07 17.95 -20.69
N THR A 428 -22.52 17.19 -19.74
CA THR A 428 -22.21 15.76 -19.85
C THR A 428 -22.64 15.09 -18.56
N LEU A 429 -22.85 13.76 -18.56
CA LEU A 429 -23.21 13.03 -17.34
C LEU A 429 -22.22 13.28 -16.19
N GLY A 430 -20.91 13.25 -16.49
CA GLY A 430 -19.87 13.54 -15.50
C GLY A 430 -19.96 14.95 -14.92
N ARG A 431 -20.28 15.96 -15.74
CA ARG A 431 -20.46 17.36 -15.28
C ARG A 431 -21.68 17.51 -14.38
N VAL A 432 -22.79 16.86 -14.73
CA VAL A 432 -24.02 16.87 -13.92
C VAL A 432 -23.76 16.23 -12.56
N THR A 433 -23.16 15.04 -12.53
CA THR A 433 -22.87 14.30 -11.29
C THR A 433 -21.92 15.06 -10.37
N ARG A 434 -20.90 15.74 -10.92
CA ARG A 434 -19.87 16.45 -10.14
C ARG A 434 -20.28 17.82 -9.63
N TYR A 435 -21.33 18.43 -10.18
CA TYR A 435 -21.71 19.80 -9.80
C TYR A 435 -22.03 19.92 -8.30
N LEU A 436 -22.64 18.90 -7.69
CA LEU A 436 -22.89 18.87 -6.24
C LEU A 436 -21.57 19.00 -5.45
N GLU A 437 -20.59 18.15 -5.74
CA GLU A 437 -19.30 18.16 -5.05
C GLU A 437 -18.59 19.51 -5.22
N HIS A 438 -18.59 20.04 -6.44
CA HIS A 438 -18.04 21.34 -6.76
C HIS A 438 -18.68 22.48 -5.97
N TRP A 439 -20.01 22.53 -5.95
CA TRP A 439 -20.74 23.55 -5.21
C TRP A 439 -20.45 23.45 -3.72
N PHE A 440 -20.41 22.25 -3.15
CA PHE A 440 -20.11 22.04 -1.73
C PHE A 440 -18.71 22.56 -1.37
N VAL A 441 -17.69 22.14 -2.11
CA VAL A 441 -16.29 22.54 -1.87
C VAL A 441 -16.14 24.07 -1.98
N ASN A 442 -16.72 24.70 -3.01
CA ASN A 442 -16.61 26.15 -3.21
C ASN A 442 -17.40 26.99 -2.20
N ASN A 443 -18.38 26.38 -1.52
CA ASN A 443 -19.10 27.01 -0.41
C ASN A 443 -18.48 26.67 0.96
N GLY A 444 -17.27 26.08 0.99
CA GLY A 444 -16.55 25.73 2.23
C GLY A 444 -17.21 24.61 3.03
N ILE A 445 -18.04 23.78 2.40
CA ILE A 445 -18.73 22.67 3.04
C ILE A 445 -17.81 21.45 3.05
N ASP A 446 -17.82 20.70 4.16
CA ASP A 446 -17.03 19.49 4.33
C ASP A 446 -17.38 18.43 3.28
N ALA A 447 -16.35 17.95 2.55
CA ALA A 447 -16.48 16.89 1.55
C ALA A 447 -16.98 15.56 2.15
N MET A 448 -16.92 15.40 3.47
CA MET A 448 -17.61 14.33 4.21
C MET A 448 -19.12 14.28 3.89
N PHE A 449 -19.79 15.43 3.76
CA PHE A 449 -21.21 15.46 3.38
C PHE A 449 -21.45 15.10 1.91
N VAL A 450 -20.52 15.43 1.02
CA VAL A 450 -20.56 14.95 -0.38
C VAL A 450 -20.47 13.43 -0.39
N ALA A 451 -19.48 12.87 0.31
CA ALA A 451 -19.30 11.42 0.41
C ALA A 451 -20.56 10.73 0.96
N LEU A 452 -21.19 11.31 1.98
CA LEU A 452 -22.44 10.82 2.56
C LEU A 452 -23.60 10.84 1.55
N LEU A 453 -23.80 11.95 0.83
CA LEU A 453 -24.87 12.10 -0.18
C LEU A 453 -24.68 11.17 -1.39
N ARG A 454 -23.42 10.89 -1.74
CA ARG A 454 -23.04 9.95 -2.81
C ARG A 454 -23.03 8.49 -2.36
N GLY A 455 -23.39 8.18 -1.11
CA GLY A 455 -23.43 6.81 -0.59
C GLY A 455 -22.06 6.16 -0.41
N HIS A 456 -20.98 6.96 -0.30
CA HIS A 456 -19.65 6.44 -0.07
C HIS A 456 -19.51 5.90 1.36
N ASP A 457 -18.84 4.75 1.50
CA ASP A 457 -18.49 4.17 2.79
C ASP A 457 -17.31 4.91 3.45
N TYR A 458 -17.20 4.80 4.78
CA TYR A 458 -16.13 5.39 5.59
C TYR A 458 -14.73 4.92 5.19
N LYS A 459 -14.61 3.75 4.55
CA LYS A 459 -13.35 3.25 3.98
C LYS A 459 -12.84 4.10 2.81
N LYS A 460 -13.74 4.75 2.06
CA LYS A 460 -13.40 5.65 0.94
C LYS A 460 -13.11 7.07 1.43
N ARG A 461 -13.83 7.55 2.45
CA ARG A 461 -13.59 8.86 3.08
C ARG A 461 -13.46 8.68 4.60
N PRO A 462 -12.23 8.55 5.14
CA PRO A 462 -12.01 8.30 6.57
C PRO A 462 -12.67 9.30 7.51
N SER A 463 -12.85 10.56 7.08
CA SER A 463 -13.52 11.59 7.87
C SER A 463 -14.96 11.22 8.27
N LEU A 464 -15.65 10.35 7.51
CA LEU A 464 -16.96 9.79 7.88
C LEU A 464 -16.89 8.86 9.10
N ALA A 465 -15.79 8.12 9.27
CA ALA A 465 -15.62 7.22 10.42
C ALA A 465 -15.49 7.99 11.74
N TYR A 466 -14.84 9.16 11.68
CA TYR A 466 -14.36 9.89 12.85
C TYR A 466 -15.26 11.03 13.30
N CYS A 467 -16.23 11.46 12.49
CA CYS A 467 -17.03 12.63 12.82
C CYS A 467 -18.38 12.24 13.45
N ASN A 468 -18.77 12.95 14.51
CA ASN A 468 -20.12 13.03 15.03
C ASN A 468 -20.72 14.38 14.65
N PHE A 469 -21.90 14.37 14.04
CA PHE A 469 -22.57 15.61 13.62
C PHE A 469 -24.10 15.50 13.70
N PRO A 470 -24.81 16.63 13.88
CA PRO A 470 -26.26 16.65 13.89
C PRO A 470 -26.84 16.28 12.52
N LEU A 471 -27.83 15.39 12.50
CA LEU A 471 -28.55 15.00 11.26
C LEU A 471 -29.10 16.22 10.50
N ILE A 472 -29.59 17.22 11.26
CA ILE A 472 -30.17 18.43 10.70
C ILE A 472 -29.16 19.25 9.88
N GLU A 473 -27.86 19.11 10.16
CA GLU A 473 -26.80 19.82 9.43
C GLU A 473 -26.74 19.36 7.98
N VAL A 474 -26.66 18.04 7.73
CA VAL A 474 -26.69 17.44 6.38
C VAL A 474 -27.95 17.87 5.63
N ALA A 475 -29.10 17.83 6.31
CA ALA A 475 -30.36 18.21 5.70
C ALA A 475 -30.44 19.69 5.34
N ASN A 476 -29.90 20.58 6.19
CA ASN A 476 -29.84 22.01 5.89
C ASN A 476 -28.90 22.30 4.72
N VAL A 477 -27.73 21.66 4.69
CA VAL A 477 -26.75 21.82 3.61
C VAL A 477 -27.33 21.36 2.28
N HIS A 478 -27.94 20.16 2.24
CA HIS A 478 -28.59 19.64 1.04
C HIS A 478 -29.75 20.54 0.57
N ARG A 479 -30.55 21.05 1.51
CA ARG A 479 -31.63 22.00 1.19
C ARG A 479 -31.10 23.32 0.63
N LYS A 480 -29.98 23.86 1.16
CA LYS A 480 -29.33 25.06 0.60
C LYS A 480 -28.88 24.83 -0.85
N TYR A 481 -28.30 23.67 -1.14
CA TYR A 481 -27.92 23.30 -2.51
C TYR A 481 -29.14 23.21 -3.43
N ILE A 482 -30.22 22.55 -3.00
CA ILE A 482 -31.46 22.50 -3.76
C ILE A 482 -31.99 23.91 -4.03
N ASN A 483 -32.10 24.77 -3.01
CA ASN A 483 -32.56 26.14 -3.19
C ASN A 483 -31.70 26.86 -4.24
N HIS A 484 -30.36 26.75 -4.16
CA HIS A 484 -29.44 27.32 -5.15
C HIS A 484 -29.76 26.87 -6.58
N LEU A 485 -29.99 25.57 -6.82
CA LEU A 485 -30.30 25.05 -8.15
C LEU A 485 -31.57 25.67 -8.77
N PHE A 486 -32.63 25.80 -7.98
CA PHE A 486 -33.91 26.31 -8.47
C PHE A 486 -33.96 27.84 -8.51
N ASP A 487 -33.29 28.51 -7.56
CA ASP A 487 -33.11 29.97 -7.57
C ASP A 487 -32.31 30.39 -8.80
N LEU A 488 -31.23 29.65 -9.13
CA LEU A 488 -30.44 29.85 -10.34
C LEU A 488 -31.27 29.68 -11.61
N ALA A 489 -32.16 28.68 -11.62
CA ALA A 489 -33.09 28.44 -12.73
C ALA A 489 -34.24 29.46 -12.80
N GLY A 490 -34.49 30.24 -11.75
CA GLY A 490 -35.64 31.14 -11.67
C GLY A 490 -36.98 30.41 -11.72
N VAL A 491 -37.04 29.14 -11.31
CA VAL A 491 -38.25 28.31 -11.34
C VAL A 491 -38.74 27.98 -9.92
N PRO A 492 -40.06 28.02 -9.66
CA PRO A 492 -40.60 27.69 -8.35
C PRO A 492 -40.47 26.20 -8.08
N PHE A 493 -40.27 25.83 -6.81
CA PHE A 493 -40.33 24.44 -6.39
C PHE A 493 -40.89 24.32 -4.97
N GLU A 494 -41.44 23.14 -4.69
CA GLU A 494 -41.91 22.78 -3.35
C GLU A 494 -40.97 21.74 -2.73
N ILE A 495 -40.66 21.93 -1.45
CA ILE A 495 -39.93 20.97 -0.63
C ILE A 495 -40.52 20.96 0.79
N THR A 496 -40.75 19.77 1.34
CA THR A 496 -41.32 19.65 2.69
C THR A 496 -40.38 20.21 3.75
N SER A 497 -40.95 20.69 4.87
CA SER A 497 -40.18 21.24 5.98
C SER A 497 -39.38 20.14 6.69
N LEU A 498 -38.12 20.45 7.03
CA LEU A 498 -37.30 19.59 7.87
C LEU A 498 -37.86 19.54 9.29
N ARG A 499 -38.14 18.33 9.80
CA ARG A 499 -38.40 18.16 11.23
C ARG A 499 -37.09 18.36 11.98
N ARG A 500 -37.08 19.28 12.94
CA ARG A 500 -35.96 19.42 13.89
C ARG A 500 -36.00 18.24 14.85
N ILE A 501 -35.17 17.24 14.59
CA ILE A 501 -34.93 16.15 15.52
C ILE A 501 -33.48 16.29 15.99
N SER A 502 -33.27 16.34 17.29
CA SER A 502 -31.94 16.40 17.91
C SER A 502 -31.27 15.03 17.88
N THR A 503 -30.93 14.56 16.67
CA THR A 503 -30.31 13.24 16.44
C THR A 503 -28.91 13.42 15.90
N GLN A 504 -27.95 12.75 16.53
CA GLN A 504 -26.56 12.69 16.06
C GLN A 504 -26.38 11.51 15.10
N VAL A 505 -25.46 11.68 14.15
CA VAL A 505 -25.08 10.68 13.15
C VAL A 505 -23.56 10.52 13.17
N GLY A 506 -23.08 9.34 12.74
CA GLY A 506 -21.65 9.04 12.65
C GLY A 506 -21.11 8.37 13.92
N SER A 507 -19.93 8.80 14.36
CA SER A 507 -19.21 8.17 15.48
C SER A 507 -19.92 8.35 16.82
N SER A 508 -20.04 7.29 17.62
CA SER A 508 -20.53 7.39 19.02
C SER A 508 -19.43 7.73 20.03
N LEU A 509 -18.19 8.00 19.57
CA LEU A 509 -17.03 8.27 20.42
C LEU A 509 -16.78 9.77 20.69
N LEU A 510 -17.79 10.61 20.43
CA LEU A 510 -17.86 11.95 21.03
C LEU A 510 -18.23 11.79 22.52
N LEU A 511 -17.20 11.63 23.37
CA LEU A 511 -17.39 11.52 24.82
C LEU A 511 -18.19 12.72 25.37
N PRO A 512 -19.24 12.47 26.17
CA PRO A 512 -19.93 13.54 26.89
C PRO A 512 -18.98 14.31 27.82
N GLU A 513 -19.27 15.59 28.04
CA GLU A 513 -18.39 16.51 28.77
C GLU A 513 -17.95 15.98 30.14
N HIS A 514 -18.90 15.45 30.92
CA HIS A 514 -18.63 14.91 32.25
C HIS A 514 -17.76 13.64 32.21
N VAL A 515 -17.90 12.83 31.15
CA VAL A 515 -17.10 11.61 30.97
C VAL A 515 -15.65 11.98 30.65
N LEU A 516 -15.44 12.91 29.72
CA LEU A 516 -14.11 13.39 29.38
C LEU A 516 -13.43 14.07 30.56
N HIS A 517 -14.16 14.94 31.27
CA HIS A 517 -13.67 15.60 32.47
C HIS A 517 -13.21 14.59 33.53
N ASN A 518 -14.05 13.60 33.84
CA ASN A 518 -13.71 12.58 34.85
C ASN A 518 -12.59 11.64 34.40
N LEU A 519 -12.49 11.34 33.10
CA LEU A 519 -11.41 10.53 32.54
C LEU A 519 -10.04 11.14 32.87
N PHE A 520 -9.83 12.42 32.55
CA PHE A 520 -8.55 13.06 32.84
C PHE A 520 -8.37 13.39 34.32
N ASN A 521 -9.39 13.94 34.99
CA ASN A 521 -9.23 14.49 36.34
C ASN A 521 -9.37 13.48 37.48
N LYS A 522 -9.94 12.30 37.23
CA LYS A 522 -10.18 11.28 38.28
C LYS A 522 -9.53 9.95 37.96
N ILE A 523 -9.52 9.55 36.69
CA ILE A 523 -9.09 8.21 36.29
C ILE A 523 -7.61 8.18 35.90
N LEU A 524 -7.19 9.14 35.08
CA LEU A 524 -5.83 9.20 34.54
C LEU A 524 -4.87 10.02 35.39
N SER A 525 -5.38 11.00 36.14
CA SER A 525 -4.55 11.83 37.00
C SER A 525 -3.83 10.97 38.05
N PRO A 526 -2.49 10.98 38.10
CA PRO A 526 -1.76 10.27 39.13
C PRO A 526 -2.03 10.90 40.49
N GLU A 527 -1.92 10.10 41.54
CA GLU A 527 -2.02 10.59 42.91
C GLU A 527 -0.92 11.61 43.22
N ALA A 528 -1.21 12.52 44.17
CA ALA A 528 -0.25 13.53 44.57
C ALA A 528 1.06 12.89 45.05
N VAL A 529 2.19 13.41 44.56
CA VAL A 529 3.52 12.93 44.93
C VAL A 529 3.72 13.11 46.43
N VAL A 530 3.75 12.00 47.17
CA VAL A 530 4.16 12.01 48.58
C VAL A 530 5.60 12.51 48.64
N LYS A 531 5.91 13.49 49.50
CA LYS A 531 7.25 14.07 49.62
C LYS A 531 8.04 13.38 50.74
N ASN A 532 9.29 13.03 50.42
CA ASN A 532 10.37 12.46 51.25
C ASN A 532 10.26 10.96 51.61
N GLY A 533 11.40 10.25 51.53
CA GLY A 533 11.60 8.90 52.08
C GLY A 533 11.05 7.73 51.25
N ILE A 534 10.55 7.98 50.03
CA ILE A 534 9.89 6.95 49.21
C ILE A 534 10.94 5.98 48.62
N PRO A 535 10.74 4.65 48.76
CA PRO A 535 11.55 3.65 48.08
C PRO A 535 11.54 3.85 46.56
N ILE A 536 12.66 3.56 45.91
CA ILE A 536 12.81 3.78 44.46
C ILE A 536 11.78 2.96 43.66
N GLU A 537 11.31 1.86 44.22
CA GLU A 537 10.29 0.97 43.68
C GLU A 537 8.95 1.67 43.48
N ASN A 538 8.53 2.49 44.45
CA ASN A 538 7.29 3.25 44.37
C ASN A 538 7.40 4.38 43.35
N ILE A 539 8.61 4.86 43.05
CA ILE A 539 8.86 5.85 41.99
C ILE A 539 8.60 5.22 40.62
N PHE A 540 8.88 3.94 40.41
CA PHE A 540 8.63 3.26 39.13
C PHE A 540 7.14 3.01 38.88
N GLU A 541 6.40 2.65 39.93
CA GLU A 541 4.94 2.53 39.84
C GLU A 541 4.29 3.89 39.55
N PHE A 542 4.74 4.94 40.24
CA PHE A 542 4.35 6.31 39.94
C PHE A 542 4.67 6.69 38.48
N HIS A 543 5.89 6.40 38.01
CA HIS A 543 6.32 6.67 36.64
C HIS A 543 5.37 6.02 35.63
N ASN A 544 5.06 4.72 35.78
CA ASN A 544 4.16 4.04 34.86
C ASN A 544 2.74 4.63 34.85
N HIS A 545 2.22 5.07 35.99
CA HIS A 545 0.93 5.77 36.06
C HIS A 545 1.01 7.15 35.40
N TYR A 546 2.03 7.95 35.74
CA TYR A 546 2.25 9.27 35.19
C TYR A 546 2.45 9.23 33.67
N VAL A 547 3.18 8.24 33.16
CA VAL A 547 3.33 7.99 31.72
C VAL A 547 1.99 7.70 31.04
N CYS A 548 1.04 7.03 31.71
CA CYS A 548 -0.31 6.86 31.16
C CYS A 548 -1.05 8.20 31.00
N TYR A 549 -0.91 9.12 31.98
CA TYR A 549 -1.47 10.47 31.87
C TYR A 549 -0.84 11.26 30.73
N VAL A 550 0.50 11.30 30.70
CA VAL A 550 1.27 11.99 29.66
C VAL A 550 0.93 11.45 28.29
N TRP A 551 0.90 10.12 28.13
CA TRP A 551 0.47 9.47 26.90
C TRP A 551 -0.95 9.89 26.51
N ALA A 552 -1.92 9.84 27.43
CA ALA A 552 -3.31 10.13 27.12
C ALA A 552 -3.50 11.60 26.69
N LEU A 553 -2.88 12.56 27.41
CA LEU A 553 -2.95 13.98 27.07
C LEU A 553 -2.28 14.26 25.72
N LEU A 554 -1.05 13.79 25.52
CA LEU A 554 -0.30 14.08 24.30
C LEU A 554 -0.89 13.36 23.07
N SER A 555 -1.34 12.10 23.22
CA SER A 555 -2.03 11.39 22.14
C SER A 555 -3.37 12.03 21.80
N PHE A 556 -4.05 12.58 22.80
CA PHE A 556 -5.28 13.33 22.60
C PHE A 556 -5.01 14.54 21.71
N VAL A 557 -4.15 15.47 22.12
CA VAL A 557 -3.93 16.74 21.39
C VAL A 557 -3.35 16.61 19.99
N VAL A 558 -2.67 15.50 19.67
CA VAL A 558 -2.11 15.25 18.31
C VAL A 558 -2.97 14.30 17.46
N GLY A 559 -4.05 13.77 18.01
CA GLY A 559 -4.86 12.74 17.38
C GLY A 559 -4.00 11.52 16.96
N HIS A 560 -3.10 11.07 17.83
CA HIS A 560 -2.16 9.99 17.53
C HIS A 560 -2.90 8.65 17.34
N ARG A 561 -2.40 7.79 16.44
CA ARG A 561 -2.90 6.40 16.32
C ARG A 561 -2.33 5.50 17.42
N ASP A 562 -3.03 4.41 17.71
CA ASP A 562 -2.58 3.42 18.67
C ASP A 562 -1.52 2.50 18.05
N VAL A 563 -0.25 2.83 18.29
CA VAL A 563 0.91 2.13 17.75
C VAL A 563 1.94 1.89 18.86
N SER A 564 2.88 0.99 18.61
CA SER A 564 4.06 0.84 19.46
C SER A 564 4.96 2.07 19.35
N ALA A 565 5.60 2.46 20.45
CA ALA A 565 6.45 3.66 20.53
C ALA A 565 5.74 4.94 20.00
N PRO A 566 4.57 5.30 20.55
CA PRO A 566 3.83 6.46 20.08
C PRO A 566 4.60 7.76 20.35
N LEU A 567 4.28 8.81 19.59
CA LEU A 567 4.78 10.18 19.74
C LEU A 567 6.27 10.39 19.38
N GLY A 568 6.95 9.35 18.89
CA GLY A 568 8.32 9.46 18.38
C GLY A 568 9.34 9.78 19.49
N THR A 569 10.30 10.64 19.16
CA THR A 569 11.42 11.06 20.00
C THR A 569 11.29 12.53 20.42
N LEU A 570 12.13 12.97 21.36
CA LEU A 570 12.19 14.39 21.72
C LEU A 570 12.70 15.26 20.56
N ALA A 571 13.50 14.71 19.64
CA ALA A 571 14.00 15.44 18.47
C ALA A 571 12.89 15.80 17.47
N ASP A 572 11.75 15.12 17.54
CA ASP A 572 10.58 15.37 16.69
C ASP A 572 9.72 16.55 17.19
N VAL A 573 10.01 17.05 18.41
CA VAL A 573 9.31 18.16 19.04
C VAL A 573 10.17 19.40 19.02
N ASN A 574 9.62 20.50 18.51
CA ASN A 574 10.19 21.82 18.69
C ASN A 574 9.32 22.62 19.66
N ILE A 575 9.78 22.71 20.90
CA ILE A 575 9.09 23.39 22.00
C ILE A 575 8.95 24.90 21.71
N SER A 576 9.98 25.53 21.15
CA SER A 576 10.03 26.97 20.92
C SER A 576 8.96 27.46 19.94
N ASN A 577 8.70 26.68 18.89
CA ASN A 577 7.66 27.01 17.90
C ASN A 577 6.36 26.19 18.10
N ARG A 578 6.29 25.38 19.16
CA ARG A 578 5.18 24.48 19.47
C ARG A 578 4.81 23.54 18.33
N THR A 579 5.80 23.08 17.54
CA THR A 579 5.55 22.13 16.46
C THR A 579 5.97 20.71 16.84
N TRP A 580 5.24 19.73 16.32
CA TRP A 580 5.55 18.32 16.52
C TRP A 580 5.42 17.57 15.20
N TRP A 581 6.50 16.94 14.77
CA TRP A 581 6.51 16.00 13.65
C TRP A 581 6.10 14.60 14.15
N ILE A 582 5.01 14.04 13.64
CA ILE A 582 4.54 12.72 14.04
C ILE A 582 4.45 11.78 12.84
N SER A 583 4.94 10.55 13.02
CA SER A 583 4.85 9.46 12.06
C SER A 583 4.14 8.27 12.72
N ASP A 584 2.88 8.04 12.35
CA ASP A 584 2.04 7.04 13.00
C ASP A 584 1.86 5.75 12.16
N LYS A 585 2.57 5.63 11.02
CA LYS A 585 2.53 4.48 10.10
C LYS A 585 3.90 4.20 9.46
N GLU A 586 4.87 3.71 10.25
CA GLU A 586 6.25 3.46 9.79
C GLU A 586 6.42 2.26 8.83
N ASN A 587 5.44 1.34 8.73
CA ASN A 587 5.53 0.15 7.87
C ASN A 587 5.11 0.37 6.40
N ARG A 588 5.03 1.63 5.93
CA ARG A 588 4.66 1.99 4.54
C ARG A 588 5.92 2.20 3.69
N ASN A 589 5.83 1.91 2.39
CA ASN A 589 6.79 2.42 1.39
C ASN A 589 6.48 3.90 1.11
N GLY A 590 6.75 4.81 2.05
CA GLY A 590 6.54 6.26 1.94
C GLY A 590 6.39 6.95 3.31
N LEU A 591 6.83 8.21 3.43
CA LEU A 591 6.69 9.01 4.65
C LEU A 591 5.23 9.45 4.81
N THR A 592 4.48 8.85 5.74
CA THR A 592 3.17 9.39 6.18
C THR A 592 3.32 10.05 7.53
N ALA A 593 4.17 11.07 7.54
CA ALA A 593 4.40 11.91 8.68
C ALA A 593 3.74 13.28 8.44
N ARG A 594 3.28 13.90 9.51
CA ARG A 594 2.69 15.24 9.46
C ARG A 594 3.29 16.12 10.55
N THR A 595 3.39 17.40 10.24
CA THR A 595 3.79 18.42 11.20
C THR A 595 2.54 19.05 11.78
N LEU A 596 2.46 19.07 13.11
CA LEU A 596 1.35 19.67 13.86
C LEU A 596 1.84 20.87 14.65
N VAL A 597 0.91 21.76 15.00
CA VAL A 597 1.10 22.72 16.09
C VAL A 597 0.36 22.17 17.31
N ILE A 598 1.02 22.19 18.47
CA ILE A 598 0.46 21.67 19.72
C ILE A 598 0.05 22.80 20.68
N PRO A 599 -1.01 22.58 21.49
CA PRO A 599 -1.49 23.58 22.43
C PRO A 599 -0.48 23.86 23.55
N PRO A 600 -0.47 25.08 24.14
CA PRO A 600 0.41 25.43 25.27
C PRO A 600 0.42 24.41 26.41
N THR A 601 -0.73 23.84 26.75
CA THR A 601 -0.84 22.81 27.79
C THR A 601 -0.01 21.57 27.45
N ALA A 602 0.01 21.15 26.19
CA ALA A 602 0.81 20.00 25.75
C ALA A 602 2.31 20.29 25.77
N VAL A 603 2.71 21.48 25.33
CA VAL A 603 4.09 21.97 25.43
C VAL A 603 4.54 21.90 26.89
N LYS A 604 3.70 22.42 27.79
CA LYS A 604 4.00 22.41 29.22
C LYS A 604 4.12 20.99 29.78
N GLN A 605 3.27 20.07 29.32
CA GLN A 605 3.34 18.68 29.75
C GLN A 605 4.65 18.00 29.28
N VAL A 606 5.12 18.30 28.06
CA VAL A 606 6.41 17.79 27.56
C VAL A 606 7.56 18.31 28.43
N GLU A 607 7.60 19.60 28.75
CA GLU A 607 8.60 20.17 29.67
C GLU A 607 8.59 19.48 31.04
N LEU A 608 7.40 19.31 31.65
CA LEU A 608 7.23 18.66 32.95
C LEU A 608 7.65 17.18 32.90
N TYR A 609 7.46 16.51 31.77
CA TYR A 609 7.93 15.16 31.57
C TYR A 609 9.46 15.10 31.43
N ILE A 610 10.09 16.05 30.72
CA ILE A 610 11.56 16.17 30.66
C ILE A 610 12.16 16.35 32.06
N PHE A 611 11.59 17.24 32.88
CA PHE A 611 12.01 17.41 34.28
C PHE A 611 11.90 16.10 35.08
N HIS A 612 10.81 15.37 34.89
CA HIS A 612 10.60 14.08 35.53
C HIS A 612 11.65 13.03 35.11
N ILE A 613 11.96 12.93 33.81
CA ILE A 613 12.98 12.00 33.30
C ILE A 613 14.37 12.37 33.81
N ASN A 614 14.69 13.67 33.91
CA ASN A 614 15.95 14.11 34.51
C ASN A 614 16.06 13.72 36.00
N ALA A 615 14.98 13.90 36.79
CA ALA A 615 14.96 13.44 38.17
C ALA A 615 15.13 11.91 38.27
N LEU A 616 14.42 11.16 37.42
CA LEU A 616 14.52 9.70 37.37
C LEU A 616 15.94 9.23 36.99
N TRP A 617 16.60 9.92 36.07
CA TRP A 617 18.01 9.69 35.72
C TRP A 617 18.93 9.89 36.93
N GLN A 618 18.81 11.03 37.63
CA GLN A 618 19.62 11.32 38.83
C GLN A 618 19.50 10.22 39.90
N ARG A 619 18.30 9.65 40.07
CA ARG A 619 18.05 8.60 41.05
C ARG A 619 18.51 7.22 40.62
N SER A 620 18.54 6.95 39.31
CA SER A 620 18.85 5.64 38.75
C SER A 620 20.31 5.47 38.34
N ILE A 621 21.08 6.54 38.16
CA ILE A 621 22.43 6.48 37.58
C ILE A 621 23.40 5.51 38.27
N LEU A 622 23.37 5.42 39.61
CA LEU A 622 24.25 4.52 40.36
C LEU A 622 23.66 3.13 40.64
N ILE A 623 22.34 2.98 40.53
CA ILE A 623 21.61 1.81 41.05
C ILE A 623 21.04 0.96 39.89
N HIS A 624 20.61 1.61 38.81
CA HIS A 624 19.98 0.97 37.66
C HIS A 624 20.53 1.53 36.33
N PRO A 625 21.72 1.08 35.87
CA PRO A 625 22.39 1.62 34.69
C PRO A 625 21.56 1.57 33.40
N ALA A 626 20.77 0.50 33.19
CA ALA A 626 19.92 0.36 32.01
C ALA A 626 18.80 1.42 31.97
N LEU A 627 18.19 1.72 33.12
CA LEU A 627 17.18 2.76 33.24
C LEU A 627 17.79 4.15 33.06
N ALA A 628 18.95 4.40 33.66
CA ALA A 628 19.68 5.65 33.49
C ALA A 628 20.05 5.86 32.01
N LYS A 629 20.49 4.81 31.32
CA LYS A 629 20.78 4.89 29.88
C LYS A 629 19.54 5.21 29.07
N ARG A 630 18.38 4.59 29.38
CA ARG A 630 17.13 4.93 28.70
C ARG A 630 16.74 6.39 28.92
N CYS A 631 16.88 6.91 30.14
CA CYS A 631 16.60 8.31 30.43
C CYS A 631 17.50 9.25 29.62
N GLU A 632 18.80 8.95 29.54
CA GLU A 632 19.76 9.70 28.71
C GLU A 632 19.34 9.71 27.24
N THR A 633 19.06 8.55 26.64
CA THR A 633 18.62 8.47 25.23
C THR A 633 17.29 9.17 24.98
N THR A 634 16.44 9.28 26.00
CA THR A 634 15.16 10.01 25.89
C THR A 634 15.40 11.52 25.90
N LEU A 635 16.30 11.99 26.76
CA LEU A 635 16.65 13.40 26.93
C LEU A 635 17.48 13.95 25.76
N ASP A 636 18.35 13.13 25.15
CA ASP A 636 19.15 13.51 23.98
C ASP A 636 18.40 13.38 22.65
N GLY A 637 17.18 12.82 22.67
CA GLY A 637 16.31 12.65 21.49
C GLY A 637 16.68 11.47 20.59
N THR A 638 17.61 10.59 20.97
CA THR A 638 17.99 9.40 20.20
C THR A 638 17.09 8.19 20.44
N GLY A 639 16.31 8.18 21.54
CA GLY A 639 15.36 7.14 21.91
C GLY A 639 13.92 7.66 21.99
N ASN A 640 12.95 6.73 21.98
CA ASN A 640 11.53 7.10 22.03
C ASN A 640 11.17 7.85 23.32
N LEU A 641 10.31 8.85 23.19
CA LEU A 641 9.94 9.77 24.25
C LEU A 641 9.34 9.05 25.46
N LEU A 642 8.41 8.11 25.22
CA LEU A 642 7.68 7.44 26.29
C LEU A 642 8.11 5.98 26.47
N PHE A 643 8.26 5.56 27.71
CA PHE A 643 8.57 4.17 28.08
C PHE A 643 7.90 3.80 29.40
N PHE A 644 7.71 2.50 29.61
CA PHE A 644 7.35 1.94 30.91
C PHE A 644 8.56 1.25 31.54
N ILE A 645 8.50 1.06 32.86
CA ILE A 645 9.48 0.33 33.64
C ILE A 645 8.84 -0.97 34.11
N PHE A 646 9.39 -2.10 33.67
CA PHE A 646 8.97 -3.44 34.09
C PHE A 646 10.03 -4.10 34.96
N ARG A 647 9.65 -5.21 35.59
CA ARG A 647 10.59 -6.15 36.22
C ARG A 647 10.67 -7.41 35.39
N ASP A 648 11.87 -7.93 35.19
CA ASP A 648 12.07 -9.26 34.62
C ASP A 648 11.93 -10.36 35.67
N GLU A 649 12.11 -11.61 35.24
CA GLU A 649 12.03 -12.80 36.11
C GLU A 649 13.09 -12.80 37.23
N SER A 650 14.19 -12.07 37.04
CA SER A 650 15.24 -11.89 38.05
C SER A 650 14.99 -10.71 39.00
N GLY A 651 13.91 -9.96 38.78
CA GLY A 651 13.56 -8.76 39.54
C GLY A 651 14.29 -7.49 39.07
N ALA A 652 15.12 -7.58 38.03
CA ALA A 652 15.83 -6.44 37.46
C ALA A 652 14.88 -5.54 36.66
N LEU A 653 15.14 -4.23 36.69
CA LEU A 653 14.32 -3.24 36.01
C LEU A 653 14.66 -3.14 34.54
N ILE A 654 13.64 -3.27 33.69
CA ILE A 654 13.77 -3.15 32.25
C ILE A 654 12.87 -2.01 31.75
N PRO A 655 13.47 -0.91 31.26
CA PRO A 655 12.71 0.08 30.53
C PRO A 655 12.30 -0.49 29.17
N LYS A 656 11.05 -0.29 28.77
CA LYS A 656 10.50 -0.80 27.51
C LYS A 656 9.58 0.24 26.88
N ASP A 657 9.66 0.37 25.56
CA ASP A 657 8.74 1.23 24.80
C ASP A 657 7.28 0.86 25.06
N ILE A 658 6.43 1.88 25.07
CA ILE A 658 4.99 1.69 25.20
C ILE A 658 4.48 0.86 24.01
N SER A 659 3.64 -0.11 24.31
CA SER A 659 2.88 -0.84 23.31
C SER A 659 1.38 -0.79 23.62
N PRO A 660 0.51 -0.95 22.60
CA PRO A 660 -0.93 -1.03 22.83
C PRO A 660 -1.36 -2.13 23.81
N ARG A 661 -0.58 -3.23 23.87
CA ARG A 661 -0.80 -4.32 24.82
C ARG A 661 -0.50 -3.87 26.25
N ASP A 662 0.56 -3.11 26.44
CA ASP A 662 1.00 -2.66 27.76
C ASP A 662 0.08 -1.56 28.29
N LEU A 663 -0.35 -0.62 27.44
CA LEU A 663 -1.41 0.36 27.78
C LEU A 663 -2.70 -0.33 28.24
N LYS A 664 -3.13 -1.40 27.55
CA LYS A 664 -4.31 -2.18 27.96
C LYS A 664 -4.13 -2.84 29.33
N LYS A 665 -2.92 -3.24 29.72
CA LYS A 665 -2.66 -3.78 31.07
C LYS A 665 -2.78 -2.70 32.14
N HIS A 666 -2.22 -1.51 31.89
CA HIS A 666 -2.24 -0.42 32.87
C HIS A 666 -3.63 0.24 32.98
N LEU A 667 -4.27 0.52 31.84
CA LEU A 667 -5.53 1.27 31.78
C LEU A 667 -6.77 0.37 31.75
N GLY A 668 -6.75 -0.72 30.97
CA GLY A 668 -7.79 -1.76 30.95
C GLY A 668 -9.23 -1.23 31.13
N LYS A 669 -9.90 -1.68 32.21
CA LYS A 669 -11.28 -1.30 32.53
C LYS A 669 -11.48 0.18 32.90
N ARG A 670 -10.40 0.88 33.30
CA ARG A 670 -10.45 2.31 33.64
C ARG A 670 -10.67 3.19 32.40
N MET A 671 -10.27 2.70 31.23
CA MET A 671 -10.44 3.38 29.95
C MET A 671 -11.08 2.42 28.95
N PRO A 672 -12.40 2.17 29.06
CA PRO A 672 -13.08 1.12 28.29
C PRO A 672 -13.36 1.53 26.83
N PHE A 673 -12.90 2.71 26.39
CA PHE A 673 -13.14 3.23 25.05
C PHE A 673 -12.25 2.55 24.00
N GLN A 674 -12.68 2.60 22.74
CA GLN A 674 -11.83 2.20 21.61
C GLN A 674 -10.56 3.06 21.57
N ARG A 675 -9.44 2.47 21.18
CA ARG A 675 -8.11 3.12 21.30
C ARG A 675 -7.97 4.42 20.51
N ASN A 676 -8.69 4.56 19.39
CA ASN A 676 -8.71 5.75 18.54
C ASN A 676 -9.75 6.82 18.98
N TRP A 677 -10.42 6.67 20.13
CA TRP A 677 -11.49 7.57 20.60
C TRP A 677 -11.10 9.06 20.55
N ALA A 678 -9.83 9.39 20.82
CA ALA A 678 -9.34 10.76 20.81
C ALA A 678 -9.49 11.43 19.43
N ARG A 679 -9.23 10.68 18.35
CA ARG A 679 -9.42 11.16 16.97
C ARG A 679 -10.90 11.43 16.68
N HIS A 680 -11.78 10.54 17.12
CA HIS A 680 -13.23 10.70 16.95
C HIS A 680 -13.73 11.94 17.68
N HIS A 681 -13.34 12.08 18.95
CA HIS A 681 -13.74 13.20 19.79
C HIS A 681 -13.22 14.52 19.19
N LEU A 682 -11.93 14.63 18.89
CA LEU A 682 -11.38 15.87 18.35
C LEU A 682 -11.89 16.20 16.96
N ARG A 683 -12.07 15.24 16.05
CA ARG A 683 -12.66 15.54 14.72
C ARG A 683 -14.05 16.16 14.86
N SER A 684 -14.86 15.65 15.78
CA SER A 684 -16.20 16.17 16.06
C SER A 684 -16.17 17.58 16.64
N ILE A 685 -15.25 17.87 17.57
CA ILE A 685 -15.07 19.20 18.16
C ILE A 685 -14.51 20.22 17.15
N LEU A 686 -13.54 19.83 16.34
CA LEU A 686 -12.97 20.70 15.30
C LEU A 686 -14.02 21.05 14.24
N HIS A 687 -14.86 20.08 13.86
CA HIS A 687 -16.01 20.29 12.97
C HIS A 687 -17.00 21.29 13.55
N SER A 688 -17.44 21.06 14.80
CA SER A 688 -18.43 21.94 15.45
C SER A 688 -17.90 23.35 15.75
N SER A 689 -16.58 23.53 15.81
CA SER A 689 -15.92 24.82 15.98
C SER A 689 -15.89 25.68 14.70
N GLY A 690 -16.34 25.14 13.57
CA GLY A 690 -16.41 25.87 12.29
C GLY A 690 -15.06 26.09 11.62
N LEU A 691 -14.04 25.28 11.95
CA LEU A 691 -12.76 25.32 11.25
C LEU A 691 -12.92 24.84 9.80
N PRO A 692 -12.13 25.36 8.85
CA PRO A 692 -12.21 24.92 7.46
C PRO A 692 -11.92 23.41 7.34
N PRO A 693 -12.74 22.64 6.61
CA PRO A 693 -12.58 21.19 6.49
C PRO A 693 -11.20 20.74 6.01
N SER A 694 -10.58 21.49 5.09
CA SER A 694 -9.22 21.21 4.59
C SER A 694 -8.14 21.32 5.68
N VAL A 695 -8.30 22.25 6.63
CA VAL A 695 -7.39 22.41 7.77
C VAL A 695 -7.54 21.22 8.73
N ILE A 696 -8.78 20.78 8.96
CA ILE A 696 -9.08 19.63 9.82
C ILE A 696 -8.53 18.34 9.18
N ASP A 697 -8.81 18.10 7.90
CA ASP A 697 -8.35 16.91 7.19
C ASP A 697 -6.81 16.91 7.10
N GLY A 698 -6.16 18.07 6.90
CA GLY A 698 -4.69 18.20 6.98
C GLY A 698 -4.12 17.89 8.36
N TRP A 699 -4.73 18.38 9.44
CA TRP A 699 -4.34 18.03 10.81
C TRP A 699 -4.53 16.53 11.10
N MET A 700 -5.58 15.90 10.57
CA MET A 700 -5.85 14.47 10.72
C MET A 700 -4.97 13.57 9.82
N GLY A 701 -4.37 14.12 8.77
CA GLY A 701 -3.74 13.37 7.68
C GLY A 701 -4.75 12.56 6.87
N HIS A 702 -5.90 13.16 6.56
CA HIS A 702 -6.99 12.60 5.74
C HIS A 702 -7.09 13.27 4.36
N GLU A 703 -6.02 13.94 3.94
CA GLU A 703 -5.92 14.62 2.66
C GLU A 703 -5.92 13.61 1.50
N GLU A 704 -6.63 13.95 0.43
CA GLU A 704 -6.51 13.24 -0.84
C GLU A 704 -5.35 13.82 -1.69
N ILE A 705 -5.06 13.17 -2.81
CA ILE A 705 -4.03 13.64 -3.75
C ILE A 705 -4.36 15.07 -4.19
N GLY A 706 -3.42 16.00 -3.99
CA GLY A 706 -3.58 17.42 -4.33
C GLY A 706 -4.14 18.28 -3.19
N GLU A 707 -4.68 17.69 -2.12
CA GLU A 707 -5.22 18.39 -0.95
C GLU A 707 -4.18 18.60 0.16
N GLU A 708 -2.89 18.33 -0.10
CA GLU A 708 -1.85 18.39 0.93
C GLU A 708 -1.67 19.83 1.47
N ILE A 709 -1.77 20.00 2.79
CA ILE A 709 -1.77 21.25 3.55
C ILE A 709 -0.49 22.06 3.35
N PHE A 710 0.63 21.38 3.16
CA PHE A 710 1.94 21.98 2.83
C PHE A 710 2.43 21.54 1.44
N GLY A 711 1.50 21.12 0.57
CA GLY A 711 1.78 20.83 -0.82
C GLY A 711 2.22 22.08 -1.59
N HIS A 712 2.86 21.86 -2.74
CA HIS A 712 3.44 22.95 -3.55
C HIS A 712 2.43 24.04 -3.96
N HIS A 713 1.15 23.68 -4.09
CA HIS A 713 0.07 24.57 -4.51
C HIS A 713 -0.85 24.99 -3.35
N SER A 714 -0.52 24.62 -2.11
CA SER A 714 -1.33 25.00 -0.95
C SER A 714 -1.16 26.49 -0.64
N GLY A 715 -2.29 27.17 -0.42
CA GLY A 715 -2.33 28.51 0.16
C GLY A 715 -2.31 28.53 1.69
N LEU A 716 -2.33 27.35 2.33
CA LEU A 716 -2.30 27.24 3.79
C LEU A 716 -0.88 27.38 4.32
N SER A 717 -0.76 27.97 5.51
CA SER A 717 0.49 28.07 6.24
C SER A 717 0.37 27.38 7.60
N ILE A 718 1.48 27.24 8.32
CA ILE A 718 1.50 26.66 9.67
C ILE A 718 0.51 27.36 10.62
N ARG A 719 0.17 28.64 10.37
CA ARG A 719 -0.83 29.41 11.11
C ARG A 719 -2.23 28.80 11.08
N ALA A 720 -2.59 28.06 10.03
CA ALA A 720 -3.85 27.33 10.00
C ALA A 720 -3.90 26.24 11.08
N LEU A 721 -2.77 25.60 11.38
CA LEU A 721 -2.67 24.61 12.46
C LEU A 721 -2.60 25.26 13.85
N GLU A 722 -2.17 26.52 13.96
CA GLU A 722 -2.29 27.27 15.22
C GLU A 722 -3.76 27.43 15.65
N GLN A 723 -4.67 27.66 14.71
CA GLN A 723 -6.11 27.73 15.01
C GLN A 723 -6.65 26.39 15.55
N VAL A 724 -6.16 25.28 15.01
CA VAL A 724 -6.49 23.94 15.53
C VAL A 724 -5.97 23.78 16.96
N ALA A 725 -4.73 24.18 17.21
CA ALA A 725 -4.14 24.14 18.56
C ALA A 725 -4.91 25.02 19.55
N ASP A 726 -5.37 26.21 19.13
CA ASP A 726 -6.15 27.12 19.96
C ASP A 726 -7.52 26.53 20.34
N VAL A 727 -8.21 25.87 19.39
CA VAL A 727 -9.48 25.17 19.68
C VAL A 727 -9.24 24.01 20.65
N ILE A 728 -8.17 23.23 20.45
CA ILE A 728 -7.83 22.14 21.37
C ILE A 728 -7.50 22.70 22.76
N GLU A 729 -6.72 23.78 22.87
CA GLU A 729 -6.39 24.43 24.14
C GLU A 729 -7.64 24.94 24.87
N GLN A 730 -8.59 25.57 24.16
CA GLN A 730 -9.88 25.96 24.74
C GLN A 730 -10.65 24.76 25.27
N HIS A 731 -10.66 23.66 24.54
CA HIS A 731 -11.31 22.42 24.94
C HIS A 731 -10.67 21.77 26.18
N LEU A 732 -9.33 21.76 26.25
CA LEU A 732 -8.59 21.32 27.44
C LEU A 732 -8.95 22.18 28.66
N ASN A 733 -8.96 23.51 28.50
CA ASN A 733 -9.29 24.46 29.56
C ASN A 733 -10.74 24.30 30.06
N HIS A 734 -11.70 24.13 29.16
CA HIS A 734 -13.11 23.89 29.50
C HIS A 734 -13.27 22.63 30.37
N HIS A 735 -12.56 21.56 30.02
CA HIS A 735 -12.58 20.30 30.78
C HIS A 735 -11.59 20.24 31.94
N LYS A 736 -10.86 21.33 32.22
CA LYS A 736 -9.82 21.40 33.26
C LYS A 736 -8.77 20.29 33.09
N ILE A 737 -8.38 20.01 31.85
CA ILE A 737 -7.32 19.06 31.54
C ILE A 737 -6.01 19.84 31.53
N GLU A 738 -5.19 19.65 32.56
CA GLU A 738 -4.03 20.51 32.81
C GLU A 738 -2.70 19.75 32.64
N ALA A 739 -1.59 20.47 32.47
CA ALA A 739 -0.27 19.86 32.52
C ALA A 739 0.07 19.50 33.98
N LEU A 740 0.36 18.23 34.24
CA LEU A 740 0.65 17.74 35.58
C LEU A 740 2.14 17.53 35.80
N THR A 741 2.60 17.85 37.00
CA THR A 741 4.01 17.71 37.40
C THR A 741 4.30 16.25 37.76
N GLY A 742 5.36 15.69 37.18
CA GLY A 742 5.88 14.38 37.58
C GLY A 742 6.67 14.42 38.88
N TRP A 743 7.36 13.32 39.19
CA TRP A 743 8.28 13.31 40.33
C TRP A 743 9.49 14.21 40.07
N GLN A 744 9.88 15.00 41.07
CA GLN A 744 11.00 15.92 41.02
C GLN A 744 11.91 15.70 42.24
N THR A 745 13.23 15.71 42.02
CA THR A 745 14.24 15.85 43.07
C THR A 745 14.26 17.32 43.52
N ARG A 746 14.19 17.56 44.83
CA ARG A 746 14.31 18.92 45.39
C ARG A 746 15.71 19.48 45.19
#